data_AF-A0A5E7GF38-F1
#
_entry.id   AF-A0A5E7GF38-F1
#
_cell.length_a   1.000
_cell.length_b   1.000
_cell.length_c   1.000
_cell.angle_alpha   90.00
_cell.angle_beta   90.00
_cell.angle_gamma   90.00
#
_symmetry.space_group_name_H-M   'P 1'
#
loop_
_entity.id
_entity.type
_entity.pdbx_description
1 polymer ?
#
loop_
_entity_poly.entity_id
_entity_poly.type
_entity_poly.pdbx_seq_one_letter_code
_entity_poly.pdbx_strand_id
1 'polypeptide(L)'
;MRQVAYWREDGSESEARITAVQHDVAGRRVAQRDPRLFADASAPANLRTVYSLTGQVLITLSVDAGWHVSLWGEARQPLHGWDGRGSVRSIEYDEQLRPLAVFEHADDGEPLCTERYGYAGSNPTFATRNQCGQIIRLDDPAGTQLFEQFGLTGGIIAQSRRFLRSLDPPDWPVSLSERDKLLEDAPAATSYSRFNPLSETIEQIDARGHRQLFSQTLDGQLRDVRLQLKGIAPKTLVGAIQYDAQGHTLRETADNGVITTLDYAAEDGRLISLQSQRGNDILQDLRYVYDPVGNVLSIEDAALPIRYFANQRIEPVNRYRYDSLDQLIEATGWEAGQTSKFSLADPAAIANYTQTYHYDCGGNLLKLIHDGPQGHGHRLVAAKHSNRCLPVRDGMDPGEEDLRNGFDANGNLLGLQPGQTFNWDLRNRLREVRLVLREDRSADNEQYRYASDGMRVRKVRLMQTNAKTLMNEVRYLPNLQIRTHSGTGEILQVISVQAGRSSVQVLHWESEPPQGIDNDQARYSLNDHLGSCTLELDATGKLISQERYHPFGTTAWFAGRSEIETSYKTLRYSGKERDATGLYYYGFRYYVAGWQRWLNPDPSGAIDGLNLFSMVKGNPLAYFDTDGRIREGVNEEYPTQATIGSSPSPQSSTPFSANSVINESTRFGFPDTPPLSPEVKSASHSIEMLMEKVQLTDSSLKNKPTSIADDIGGRPAIGGGGEGEIYESADGKHVYKKFRGADKRNSIPGYVKTEAEGFNAYYGAGSATALIEDNQSYLKMIKLDGIPLGDIKKGSIPASGANALLEMFNEMEAKDLYHQDVQDHNFLWSERDTKVYPVDMQPFPFELAQYTIDSYERSKKQLLTQFARNVKR
;
A
#
# COMPACT_ATOMS: atom_id res chain seq x y z
N MET A 1 -22.31 -6.78 12.41
CA MET A 1 -22.49 -5.63 11.50
C MET A 1 -22.55 -6.17 10.08
N ARG A 2 -23.39 -5.60 9.21
CA ARG A 2 -23.47 -5.97 7.79
C ARG A 2 -23.13 -4.74 6.96
N GLN A 3 -22.25 -4.90 6.00
CA GLN A 3 -22.05 -3.94 4.91
C GLN A 3 -22.78 -4.50 3.70
N VAL A 4 -23.65 -3.70 3.09
CA VAL A 4 -24.47 -4.12 1.96
C VAL A 4 -24.13 -3.24 0.78
N ALA A 5 -23.65 -3.86 -0.30
CA ALA A 5 -23.54 -3.25 -1.60
C ALA A 5 -24.62 -3.82 -2.52
N TYR A 6 -24.98 -3.09 -3.57
CA TYR A 6 -26.00 -3.51 -4.53
C TYR A 6 -25.34 -3.71 -5.87
N TRP A 7 -25.24 -4.96 -6.30
CA TRP A 7 -24.71 -5.35 -7.59
C TRP A 7 -25.82 -5.34 -8.64
N ARG A 8 -25.52 -4.86 -9.84
CA ARG A 8 -26.38 -4.84 -11.01
C ARG A 8 -25.52 -4.75 -12.26
N GLU A 9 -25.79 -5.64 -13.19
CA GLU A 9 -25.31 -5.55 -14.57
C GLU A 9 -26.38 -4.86 -15.41
N ASP A 10 -26.01 -4.12 -16.46
CA ASP A 10 -26.94 -3.25 -17.18
C ASP A 10 -28.24 -3.99 -17.61
N GLY A 11 -29.39 -3.46 -17.18
CA GLY A 11 -30.71 -4.05 -17.40
C GLY A 11 -31.11 -5.22 -16.48
N SER A 12 -30.26 -5.69 -15.56
CA SER A 12 -30.58 -6.75 -14.60
C SER A 12 -31.27 -6.23 -13.33
N GLU A 13 -31.92 -7.13 -12.58
CA GLU A 13 -32.40 -6.82 -11.23
C GLU A 13 -31.23 -6.61 -10.27
N SER A 14 -31.39 -5.71 -9.30
CA SER A 14 -30.35 -5.47 -8.31
C SER A 14 -30.26 -6.63 -7.31
N GLU A 15 -29.04 -7.10 -7.06
CA GLU A 15 -28.72 -8.14 -6.10
C GLU A 15 -27.94 -7.56 -4.90
N ALA A 16 -28.34 -7.91 -3.68
CA ALA A 16 -27.64 -7.48 -2.47
C ALA A 16 -26.38 -8.32 -2.23
N ARG A 17 -25.21 -7.67 -2.18
CA ARG A 17 -23.91 -8.24 -1.80
C ARG A 17 -23.64 -7.91 -0.33
N ILE A 18 -23.77 -8.89 0.55
CA ILE A 18 -23.70 -8.69 2.00
C ILE A 18 -22.36 -9.18 2.55
N THR A 19 -21.49 -8.26 2.94
CA THR A 19 -20.29 -8.56 3.74
C THR A 19 -20.67 -8.56 5.22
N ALA A 20 -20.38 -9.65 5.93
CA ALA A 20 -20.73 -9.81 7.34
C ALA A 20 -19.51 -9.74 8.25
N VAL A 21 -19.59 -8.89 9.28
CA VAL A 21 -18.54 -8.72 10.29
C VAL A 21 -19.08 -9.03 11.67
N GLN A 22 -18.47 -10.01 12.32
CA GLN A 22 -18.74 -10.41 13.70
C GLN A 22 -17.72 -9.75 14.64
N HIS A 23 -18.23 -9.26 15.77
CA HIS A 23 -17.41 -8.65 16.82
C HIS A 23 -17.51 -9.46 18.11
N ASP A 24 -16.48 -9.42 18.95
CA ASP A 24 -16.54 -9.93 20.31
C ASP A 24 -17.18 -8.91 21.28
N VAL A 25 -17.24 -9.27 22.57
CA VAL A 25 -17.79 -8.42 23.63
C VAL A 25 -17.02 -7.11 23.84
N ALA A 26 -15.75 -7.06 23.41
CA ALA A 26 -14.91 -5.87 23.46
C ALA A 26 -15.02 -5.04 22.17
N GLY A 27 -15.90 -5.41 21.23
CA GLY A 27 -16.11 -4.68 19.99
C GLY A 27 -15.05 -4.92 18.92
N ARG A 28 -14.18 -5.92 19.07
CA ARG A 28 -13.11 -6.22 18.11
C ARG A 28 -13.61 -7.16 17.02
N ARG A 29 -13.16 -6.97 15.77
CA ARG A 29 -13.56 -7.80 14.62
C ARG A 29 -12.94 -9.20 14.73
N VAL A 30 -13.76 -10.22 14.97
CA VAL A 30 -13.27 -11.60 15.20
C VAL A 30 -13.57 -12.55 14.04
N ALA A 31 -14.53 -12.21 13.17
CA ALA A 31 -14.79 -12.98 11.95
C ALA A 31 -15.37 -12.08 10.85
N GLN A 32 -14.91 -12.26 9.62
CA GLN A 32 -15.34 -11.51 8.44
C GLN A 32 -15.69 -12.47 7.31
N ARG A 33 -16.84 -12.25 6.65
CA ARG A 33 -17.32 -13.03 5.50
C ARG A 33 -17.64 -12.11 4.33
N ASP A 34 -17.12 -12.43 3.16
CA ASP A 34 -17.52 -11.83 1.90
C ASP A 34 -18.94 -12.29 1.51
N PRO A 35 -19.58 -11.67 0.50
CA PRO A 35 -20.94 -12.03 0.11
C PRO A 35 -21.11 -13.48 -0.32
N ARG A 36 -20.09 -14.11 -0.92
CA ARG A 36 -20.15 -15.50 -1.39
C ARG A 36 -20.12 -16.48 -0.22
N LEU A 37 -19.18 -16.31 0.71
CA LEU A 37 -19.06 -17.17 1.90
C LEU A 37 -20.12 -16.87 2.94
N PHE A 38 -20.70 -15.66 2.95
CA PHE A 38 -21.84 -15.35 3.80
C PHE A 38 -23.12 -16.08 3.37
N ALA A 39 -23.30 -16.28 2.06
CA ALA A 39 -24.46 -16.98 1.51
C ALA A 39 -24.45 -18.50 1.78
N ASP A 40 -23.26 -19.11 1.95
CA ASP A 40 -23.11 -20.52 2.30
C ASP A 40 -23.01 -20.71 3.82
N ALA A 41 -24.06 -21.25 4.43
CA ALA A 41 -24.11 -21.51 5.87
C ALA A 41 -23.03 -22.51 6.36
N SER A 42 -22.45 -23.32 5.47
CA SER A 42 -21.38 -24.26 5.77
C SER A 42 -19.98 -23.65 5.64
N ALA A 43 -19.85 -22.46 5.06
CA ALA A 43 -18.56 -21.84 4.82
C ALA A 43 -17.93 -21.25 6.10
N PRO A 44 -16.61 -21.42 6.29
CA PRO A 44 -15.88 -20.67 7.29
C PRO A 44 -15.90 -19.16 6.99
N ALA A 45 -15.51 -18.35 7.97
CA ALA A 45 -15.24 -16.94 7.72
C ALA A 45 -13.97 -16.78 6.87
N ASN A 46 -13.97 -15.84 5.91
CA ASN A 46 -12.78 -15.50 5.12
C ASN A 46 -11.57 -15.25 6.01
N LEU A 47 -11.79 -14.51 7.08
CA LEU A 47 -10.78 -14.13 8.06
C LEU A 47 -11.38 -14.22 9.46
N ARG A 48 -10.73 -14.99 10.34
CA ARG A 48 -10.96 -14.96 11.79
C ARG A 48 -9.72 -14.43 12.49
N THR A 49 -9.93 -13.69 13.56
CA THR A 49 -8.86 -13.08 14.33
C THR A 49 -9.08 -13.34 15.81
N VAL A 50 -8.04 -13.80 16.49
CA VAL A 50 -8.00 -14.00 17.94
C VAL A 50 -7.05 -12.98 18.53
N TYR A 51 -7.53 -12.30 19.56
CA TYR A 51 -6.80 -11.21 20.22
C TYR A 51 -6.39 -11.60 21.64
N SER A 52 -5.31 -10.99 22.14
CA SER A 52 -5.02 -10.93 23.56
C SER A 52 -6.09 -10.11 24.29
N LEU A 53 -6.07 -10.10 25.63
CA LEU A 53 -6.94 -9.20 26.39
C LEU A 53 -6.66 -7.71 26.12
N THR A 54 -5.43 -7.36 25.75
CA THR A 54 -5.00 -5.99 25.42
C THR A 54 -5.27 -5.59 23.97
N GLY A 55 -5.87 -6.48 23.17
CA GLY A 55 -6.23 -6.21 21.77
C GLY A 55 -5.18 -6.59 20.73
N GLN A 56 -4.01 -7.08 21.14
CA GLN A 56 -2.98 -7.56 20.19
C GLN A 56 -3.49 -8.78 19.43
N VAL A 57 -3.27 -8.85 18.12
CA VAL A 57 -3.58 -10.06 17.35
C VAL A 57 -2.59 -11.16 17.70
N LEU A 58 -3.13 -12.30 18.14
CA LEU A 58 -2.36 -13.50 18.45
C LEU A 58 -2.48 -14.53 17.34
N ILE A 59 -3.67 -14.66 16.74
CA ILE A 59 -3.93 -15.65 15.69
C ILE A 59 -4.77 -15.01 14.59
N THR A 60 -4.37 -15.24 13.36
CA THR A 60 -5.17 -14.98 12.16
C THR A 60 -5.44 -16.30 11.46
N LEU A 61 -6.69 -16.59 11.13
CA LEU A 61 -7.09 -17.74 10.33
C LEU A 61 -7.75 -17.22 9.04
N SER A 62 -7.03 -17.32 7.92
CA SER A 62 -7.51 -16.91 6.60
C SER A 62 -7.76 -18.12 5.71
N VAL A 63 -8.90 -18.15 5.02
CA VAL A 63 -9.18 -19.17 4.00
C VAL A 63 -8.28 -19.01 2.77
N ASP A 64 -7.79 -17.79 2.55
CA ASP A 64 -6.91 -17.44 1.44
C ASP A 64 -5.45 -17.64 1.84
N ALA A 65 -5.03 -17.07 2.98
CA ALA A 65 -3.63 -16.95 3.40
C ALA A 65 -3.17 -17.95 4.49
N GLY A 66 -4.02 -18.92 4.85
CA GLY A 66 -3.71 -19.88 5.91
C GLY A 66 -3.80 -19.29 7.31
N TRP A 67 -3.27 -20.02 8.29
CA TRP A 67 -3.20 -19.55 9.67
C TRP A 67 -1.85 -18.91 9.97
N HIS A 68 -1.85 -17.90 10.83
CA HIS A 68 -0.66 -17.22 11.34
C HIS A 68 -0.81 -17.04 12.85
N VAL A 69 0.26 -17.32 13.60
CA VAL A 69 0.33 -17.12 15.05
C VAL A 69 1.49 -16.18 15.35
N SER A 70 1.28 -15.26 16.28
CA SER A 70 2.30 -14.30 16.71
C SER A 70 2.39 -14.28 18.23
N LEU A 71 3.62 -14.41 18.72
CA LEU A 71 3.97 -14.21 20.12
C LEU A 71 4.69 -12.87 20.27
N TRP A 72 4.13 -12.02 21.11
CA TRP A 72 4.63 -10.68 21.38
C TRP A 72 5.31 -10.64 22.74
N GLY A 73 6.37 -9.84 22.83
CA GLY A 73 7.01 -9.51 24.10
C GLY A 73 6.23 -8.47 24.88
N GLU A 74 6.70 -8.15 26.09
CA GLU A 74 6.03 -7.23 27.00
C GLU A 74 5.87 -5.81 26.44
N ALA A 75 6.82 -5.38 25.59
CA ALA A 75 6.77 -4.10 24.89
C ALA A 75 6.14 -4.21 23.49
N ARG A 76 5.39 -5.28 23.22
CA ARG A 76 4.74 -5.58 21.93
C ARG A 76 5.73 -5.76 20.76
N GLN A 77 7.01 -6.05 21.06
CA GLN A 77 7.98 -6.45 20.06
C GLN A 77 7.70 -7.90 19.60
N PRO A 78 7.74 -8.21 18.30
CA PRO A 78 7.51 -9.57 17.82
C PRO A 78 8.64 -10.50 18.24
N LEU A 79 8.34 -11.57 18.97
CA LEU A 79 9.33 -12.55 19.45
C LEU A 79 9.37 -13.77 18.54
N HIS A 80 8.21 -14.37 18.31
CA HIS A 80 8.06 -15.59 17.52
C HIS A 80 6.81 -15.56 16.66
N GLY A 81 6.83 -16.32 15.57
CA GLY A 81 5.67 -16.54 14.74
C GLY A 81 5.74 -17.82 13.97
N TRP A 82 4.55 -18.27 13.63
CA TRP A 82 4.30 -19.55 12.98
C TRP A 82 3.24 -19.35 11.90
N ASP A 83 3.37 -20.07 10.81
CA ASP A 83 2.41 -20.02 9.71
C ASP A 83 1.90 -21.40 9.29
N GLY A 84 0.91 -21.40 8.40
CA GLY A 84 0.25 -22.59 7.90
C GLY A 84 1.16 -23.62 7.23
N ARG A 85 2.34 -23.22 6.78
CA ARG A 85 3.35 -24.10 6.16
C ARG A 85 4.31 -24.69 7.18
N GLY A 86 4.13 -24.38 8.46
CA GLY A 86 5.06 -24.76 9.50
C GLY A 86 6.32 -23.89 9.55
N SER A 87 6.29 -22.71 8.91
CA SER A 87 7.44 -21.81 8.95
C SER A 87 7.48 -21.16 10.33
N VAL A 88 8.65 -21.16 10.95
CA VAL A 88 8.90 -20.50 12.23
C VAL A 88 9.86 -19.34 12.00
N ARG A 89 9.54 -18.19 12.59
CA ARG A 89 10.40 -17.01 12.61
C ARG A 89 10.58 -16.53 14.03
N SER A 90 11.82 -16.26 14.44
CA SER A 90 12.12 -15.65 15.74
C SER A 90 13.06 -14.46 15.59
N ILE A 91 12.96 -13.52 16.54
CA ILE A 91 13.78 -12.30 16.54
C ILE A 91 14.46 -12.16 17.89
N GLU A 92 15.78 -12.03 17.87
CA GLU A 92 16.60 -11.67 19.02
C GLU A 92 16.73 -10.15 19.11
N TYR A 93 16.70 -9.62 20.32
CA TYR A 93 16.81 -8.18 20.58
C TYR A 93 17.94 -7.87 21.55
N ASP A 94 18.45 -6.64 21.50
CA ASP A 94 19.31 -6.11 22.56
C ASP A 94 18.50 -5.55 23.74
N GLU A 95 19.20 -5.04 24.77
CA GLU A 95 18.58 -4.44 25.96
C GLU A 95 17.74 -3.18 25.67
N GLN A 96 17.89 -2.58 24.48
CA GLN A 96 17.09 -1.44 24.01
C GLN A 96 15.95 -1.88 23.09
N LEU A 97 15.68 -3.19 23.00
CA LEU A 97 14.66 -3.79 22.13
C LEU A 97 14.88 -3.49 20.64
N ARG A 98 16.15 -3.35 20.22
CA ARG A 98 16.51 -3.28 18.81
C ARG A 98 16.82 -4.68 18.29
N PRO A 99 16.31 -5.10 17.12
CA PRO A 99 16.59 -6.42 16.56
C PRO A 99 18.10 -6.64 16.37
N LEU A 100 18.63 -7.79 16.80
CA LEU A 100 20.01 -8.21 16.62
C LEU A 100 20.16 -9.29 15.55
N ALA A 101 19.21 -10.24 15.52
CA ALA A 101 19.22 -11.35 14.59
C ALA A 101 17.80 -11.86 14.34
N VAL A 102 17.59 -12.41 13.14
CA VAL A 102 16.35 -13.10 12.76
C VAL A 102 16.69 -14.53 12.38
N PHE A 103 15.97 -15.48 12.96
CA PHE A 103 16.11 -16.90 12.66
C PHE A 103 14.85 -17.43 12.01
N GLU A 104 15.03 -18.29 11.01
CA GLU A 104 13.94 -18.88 10.24
C GLU A 104 14.22 -20.37 9.98
N HIS A 105 13.17 -21.19 10.11
CA HIS A 105 13.19 -22.59 9.69
C HIS A 105 11.79 -23.07 9.32
N ALA A 106 11.72 -24.19 8.61
CA ALA A 106 10.49 -24.97 8.48
C ALA A 106 10.34 -25.92 9.68
N ASP A 107 9.16 -26.50 9.91
CA ASP A 107 8.77 -27.32 11.08
C ASP A 107 9.93 -28.11 11.72
N ASP A 108 10.56 -29.01 10.96
CA ASP A 108 11.62 -29.92 11.45
C ASP A 108 13.04 -29.49 11.03
N GLY A 109 13.20 -28.28 10.49
CA GLY A 109 14.48 -27.74 10.06
C GLY A 109 15.25 -27.05 11.19
N GLU A 110 16.57 -27.03 11.08
CA GLU A 110 17.41 -26.25 12.01
C GLU A 110 17.21 -24.74 11.76
N PRO A 111 17.07 -23.90 12.82
CA PRO A 111 17.00 -22.45 12.71
C PRO A 111 18.23 -21.87 11.98
N LEU A 112 18.01 -21.25 10.82
CA LEU A 112 19.06 -20.52 10.10
C LEU A 112 18.99 -19.04 10.46
N CYS A 113 20.13 -18.44 10.78
CA CYS A 113 20.22 -17.00 11.01
C CYS A 113 20.16 -16.25 9.67
N THR A 114 18.97 -15.81 9.27
CA THR A 114 18.74 -15.18 7.96
C THR A 114 19.06 -13.69 7.93
N GLU A 115 19.05 -13.03 9.09
CA GLU A 115 19.45 -11.63 9.23
C GLU A 115 20.29 -11.36 10.47
N ARG A 116 21.22 -10.41 10.39
CA ARG A 116 21.92 -9.83 11.54
C ARG A 116 22.08 -8.32 11.40
N TYR A 117 21.92 -7.63 12.53
CA TYR A 117 21.92 -6.18 12.62
C TYR A 117 23.14 -5.71 13.41
N GLY A 118 23.81 -4.68 12.90
CA GLY A 118 24.90 -3.98 13.56
C GLY A 118 24.56 -2.51 13.73
N TYR A 119 24.55 -2.04 14.98
CA TYR A 119 24.25 -0.64 15.32
C TYR A 119 25.51 0.13 15.69
N ALA A 120 25.54 1.41 15.35
CA ALA A 120 26.60 2.30 15.78
C ALA A 120 26.43 2.73 17.23
N GLY A 121 27.54 2.77 17.96
CA GLY A 121 27.62 3.37 19.29
C GLY A 121 27.65 4.89 19.24
N SER A 122 27.86 5.52 20.40
CA SER A 122 27.86 6.98 20.56
C SER A 122 29.25 7.65 20.50
N ASN A 123 30.28 6.91 20.07
CA ASN A 123 31.65 7.46 20.03
C ASN A 123 31.81 8.53 18.92
N PRO A 124 32.87 9.37 18.99
CA PRO A 124 33.09 10.44 18.03
C PRO A 124 33.15 9.97 16.57
N THR A 125 33.68 8.77 16.30
CA THR A 125 33.75 8.21 14.93
C THR A 125 32.36 8.08 14.32
N PHE A 126 31.39 7.54 15.05
CA PHE A 126 30.01 7.42 14.59
C PHE A 126 29.27 8.76 14.59
N ALA A 127 29.53 9.61 15.59
CA ALA A 127 28.90 10.93 15.68
C ALA A 127 29.22 11.83 14.48
N THR A 128 30.49 11.84 14.02
CA THR A 128 30.88 12.64 12.83
C THR A 128 30.22 12.21 11.51
N ARG A 129 29.59 11.02 11.49
CA ARG A 129 28.88 10.46 10.32
C ARG A 129 27.36 10.38 10.54
N ASN A 130 26.86 10.98 11.63
CA ASN A 130 25.46 10.91 12.06
C ASN A 130 24.94 9.46 12.24
N GLN A 131 25.81 8.54 12.67
CA GLN A 131 25.48 7.11 12.80
C GLN A 131 25.03 6.70 14.20
N CYS A 132 25.13 7.56 15.23
CA CYS A 132 24.82 7.16 16.62
C CYS A 132 23.42 6.55 16.73
N GLY A 133 23.33 5.30 17.18
CA GLY A 133 22.07 4.55 17.32
C GLY A 133 21.50 3.98 16.01
N GLN A 134 22.04 4.36 14.86
CA GLN A 134 21.60 3.88 13.54
C GLN A 134 22.11 2.46 13.27
N ILE A 135 21.41 1.75 12.40
CA ILE A 135 21.92 0.52 11.78
C ILE A 135 23.04 0.93 10.82
N ILE A 136 24.23 0.35 10.98
CA ILE A 136 25.41 0.59 10.13
C ILE A 136 25.79 -0.62 9.30
N ARG A 137 25.30 -1.81 9.68
CA ARG A 137 25.47 -3.06 8.93
C ARG A 137 24.19 -3.89 9.06
N LEU A 138 23.71 -4.36 7.92
CA LEU A 138 22.60 -5.30 7.82
C LEU A 138 23.05 -6.46 6.95
N ASP A 139 23.25 -7.61 7.57
CA ASP A 139 23.44 -8.87 6.87
C ASP A 139 22.03 -9.46 6.65
N ASP A 140 21.61 -9.64 5.40
CA ASP A 140 20.25 -10.03 5.01
C ASP A 140 20.26 -11.25 4.07
N PRO A 141 19.10 -11.78 3.64
CA PRO A 141 19.05 -12.99 2.81
C PRO A 141 19.72 -12.87 1.43
N ALA A 142 20.15 -11.66 1.01
CA ALA A 142 20.80 -11.44 -0.27
C ALA A 142 22.28 -11.04 -0.14
N GLY A 143 22.76 -10.67 1.05
CA GLY A 143 24.14 -10.26 1.30
C GLY A 143 24.28 -9.29 2.46
N THR A 144 25.22 -8.37 2.36
CA THR A 144 25.46 -7.35 3.38
C THR A 144 25.24 -5.97 2.78
N GLN A 145 24.47 -5.15 3.49
CA GLN A 145 24.33 -3.72 3.26
C GLN A 145 24.99 -2.94 4.39
N LEU A 146 25.81 -1.96 4.04
CA LEU A 146 26.44 -1.05 4.99
C LEU A 146 25.85 0.35 4.81
N PHE A 147 25.56 1.02 5.91
CA PHE A 147 25.09 2.40 5.94
C PHE A 147 26.23 3.27 6.48
N GLU A 148 27.03 3.80 5.57
CA GLU A 148 28.35 4.36 5.85
C GLU A 148 28.29 5.79 6.39
N GLN A 149 27.26 6.55 6.01
CA GLN A 149 27.06 7.94 6.44
C GLN A 149 25.60 8.38 6.29
N PHE A 150 25.14 9.18 7.25
CA PHE A 150 23.82 9.82 7.24
C PHE A 150 23.96 11.34 7.18
N GLY A 151 22.96 11.99 6.59
CA GLY A 151 22.81 13.45 6.59
C GLY A 151 22.25 13.96 7.91
N LEU A 152 22.26 15.27 8.08
CA LEU A 152 21.76 15.92 9.30
C LEU A 152 20.27 15.65 9.56
N THR A 153 19.49 15.40 8.50
CA THR A 153 18.07 15.06 8.58
C THR A 153 17.82 13.54 8.61
N GLY A 154 18.88 12.72 8.72
CA GLY A 154 18.76 11.27 8.78
C GLY A 154 18.74 10.54 7.43
N GLY A 155 18.74 11.25 6.31
CA GLY A 155 18.85 10.63 4.98
C GLY A 155 20.19 9.90 4.77
N ILE A 156 20.18 8.75 4.10
CA ILE A 156 21.40 7.96 3.85
C ILE A 156 22.27 8.65 2.77
N ILE A 157 23.42 9.18 3.16
CA ILE A 157 24.37 9.84 2.25
C ILE A 157 25.24 8.84 1.51
N ALA A 158 25.64 7.75 2.16
CA ALA A 158 26.48 6.72 1.58
C ALA A 158 26.03 5.34 2.08
N GLN A 159 25.82 4.43 1.14
CA GLN A 159 25.53 3.03 1.44
C GLN A 159 26.20 2.12 0.42
N SER A 160 26.58 0.92 0.87
CA SER A 160 27.24 -0.07 0.01
C SER A 160 26.63 -1.45 0.17
N ARG A 161 26.60 -2.22 -0.92
CA ARG A 161 26.08 -3.58 -0.93
C ARG A 161 27.10 -4.58 -1.46
N ARG A 162 27.23 -5.72 -0.76
CA ARG A 162 27.91 -6.92 -1.26
C ARG A 162 26.92 -8.08 -1.27
N PHE A 163 26.90 -8.86 -2.34
CA PHE A 163 25.99 -9.99 -2.48
C PHE A 163 26.61 -11.29 -1.93
N LEU A 164 25.75 -12.23 -1.53
CA LEU A 164 26.16 -13.60 -1.21
C LEU A 164 26.73 -14.31 -2.45
N ARG A 165 27.75 -15.16 -2.25
CA ARG A 165 28.26 -16.06 -3.30
C ARG A 165 27.23 -17.11 -3.69
N SER A 166 26.57 -17.70 -2.68
CA SER A 166 25.54 -18.70 -2.89
C SER A 166 24.19 -18.04 -3.12
N LEU A 167 23.33 -18.76 -3.82
CA LEU A 167 21.91 -18.45 -3.90
C LEU A 167 21.14 -19.15 -2.77
N ASP A 168 21.71 -19.97 -1.92
CA ASP A 168 20.98 -20.54 -0.79
C ASP A 168 20.77 -19.53 0.35
N PRO A 169 19.75 -19.71 1.20
CA PRO A 169 19.55 -18.84 2.35
C PRO A 169 20.79 -18.88 3.25
N PRO A 170 21.27 -17.73 3.74
CA PRO A 170 22.43 -17.70 4.61
C PRO A 170 22.08 -18.23 6.01
N ASP A 171 23.09 -18.77 6.68
CA ASP A 171 23.15 -18.87 8.13
C ASP A 171 24.27 -17.96 8.62
N TRP A 172 23.92 -16.73 8.98
CA TRP A 172 24.90 -15.71 9.32
C TRP A 172 25.60 -16.04 10.65
N PRO A 173 26.93 -16.28 10.63
CA PRO A 173 27.68 -16.53 11.86
C PRO A 173 27.78 -15.27 12.72
N VAL A 174 28.01 -15.45 14.02
CA VAL A 174 28.16 -14.30 14.94
C VAL A 174 29.39 -13.46 14.59
N SER A 175 30.50 -14.08 14.21
CA SER A 175 31.75 -13.38 13.87
C SER A 175 31.68 -12.65 12.53
N LEU A 176 31.99 -11.35 12.53
CA LEU A 176 32.05 -10.54 11.30
C LEU A 176 33.01 -11.11 10.25
N SER A 177 34.17 -11.65 10.66
CA SER A 177 35.15 -12.23 9.74
C SER A 177 34.62 -13.46 9.01
N GLU A 178 33.76 -14.25 9.68
CA GLU A 178 33.14 -15.42 9.06
C GLU A 178 31.96 -15.01 8.17
N ARG A 179 31.20 -13.96 8.53
CA ARG A 179 30.15 -13.40 7.67
C ARG A 179 30.73 -12.95 6.34
N ASP A 180 31.85 -12.23 6.37
CA ASP A 180 32.47 -11.68 5.17
C ASP A 180 32.98 -12.76 4.20
N LYS A 181 33.21 -14.01 4.66
CA LYS A 181 33.56 -15.15 3.80
C LYS A 181 32.38 -15.62 2.93
N LEU A 182 31.14 -15.39 3.36
CA LEU A 182 29.94 -15.75 2.60
C LEU A 182 29.69 -14.80 1.41
N LEU A 183 30.28 -13.61 1.45
CA LEU A 183 30.13 -12.57 0.44
C LEU A 183 31.07 -12.79 -0.75
N GLU A 184 30.63 -12.35 -1.92
CA GLU A 184 31.45 -12.33 -3.14
C GLU A 184 32.72 -11.48 -2.96
N ASP A 185 33.84 -11.87 -3.61
CA ASP A 185 35.11 -11.12 -3.59
C ASP A 185 35.05 -9.78 -4.34
N ALA A 186 33.95 -9.51 -5.05
CA ALA A 186 33.76 -8.27 -5.77
C ALA A 186 33.73 -7.05 -4.81
N PRO A 187 34.23 -5.87 -5.27
CA PRO A 187 34.08 -4.63 -4.53
C PRO A 187 32.61 -4.34 -4.19
N ALA A 188 32.37 -3.71 -3.04
CA ALA A 188 31.03 -3.30 -2.67
C ALA A 188 30.46 -2.30 -3.69
N ALA A 189 29.19 -2.47 -4.02
CA ALA A 189 28.44 -1.55 -4.86
C ALA A 189 27.99 -0.36 -4.01
N THR A 190 28.73 0.75 -4.06
CA THR A 190 28.49 1.94 -3.21
C THR A 190 27.73 3.02 -3.95
N SER A 191 26.59 3.43 -3.39
CA SER A 191 25.78 4.55 -3.89
C SER A 191 25.81 5.72 -2.91
N TYR A 192 25.65 6.93 -3.45
CA TYR A 192 25.63 8.16 -2.66
C TYR A 192 24.37 8.97 -2.94
N SER A 193 23.88 9.67 -1.93
CA SER A 193 22.80 10.65 -2.08
C SER A 193 23.18 11.96 -1.42
N ARG A 194 22.66 13.07 -1.95
CA ARG A 194 22.69 14.36 -1.28
C ARG A 194 21.29 14.92 -1.19
N PHE A 195 21.04 15.55 -0.06
CA PHE A 195 19.76 16.14 0.29
C PHE A 195 19.91 17.64 0.50
N ASN A 196 18.86 18.40 0.19
CA ASN A 196 18.75 19.77 0.63
C ASN A 196 18.31 19.84 2.12
N PRO A 197 18.23 21.05 2.72
CA PRO A 197 17.80 21.19 4.12
C PRO A 197 16.37 20.72 4.43
N LEU A 198 15.52 20.54 3.42
CA LEU A 198 14.16 20.00 3.54
C LEU A 198 14.11 18.47 3.39
N SER A 199 15.28 17.82 3.31
CA SER A 199 15.44 16.37 3.09
C SER A 199 15.06 15.89 1.69
N GLU A 200 14.90 16.79 0.73
CA GLU A 200 14.65 16.41 -0.66
C GLU A 200 15.95 16.02 -1.34
N THR A 201 15.92 14.94 -2.10
CA THR A 201 17.08 14.48 -2.86
C THR A 201 17.41 15.46 -4.00
N ILE A 202 18.64 15.96 -4.02
CA ILE A 202 19.15 16.87 -5.08
C ILE A 202 20.19 16.20 -5.96
N GLU A 203 20.79 15.12 -5.47
CA GLU A 203 21.79 14.35 -6.22
C GLU A 203 21.80 12.90 -5.77
N GLN A 204 21.95 11.98 -6.73
CA GLN A 204 22.23 10.57 -6.48
C GLN A 204 23.35 10.09 -7.37
N ILE A 205 24.27 9.32 -6.82
CA ILE A 205 25.37 8.69 -7.53
C ILE A 205 25.21 7.18 -7.37
N ASP A 206 25.05 6.47 -8.48
CA ASP A 206 24.90 5.02 -8.45
C ASP A 206 26.25 4.30 -8.20
N ALA A 207 26.17 2.97 -8.06
CA ALA A 207 27.33 2.12 -7.80
C ALA A 207 28.37 2.04 -8.94
N ARG A 208 28.08 2.64 -10.09
CA ARG A 208 28.99 2.73 -11.23
C ARG A 208 29.46 4.16 -11.49
N GLY A 209 28.97 5.14 -10.75
CA GLY A 209 29.44 6.53 -10.75
C GLY A 209 28.65 7.45 -11.69
N HIS A 210 27.48 7.01 -12.19
CA HIS A 210 26.58 7.91 -12.92
C HIS A 210 25.80 8.76 -11.90
N ARG A 211 25.63 10.04 -12.21
CA ARG A 211 25.03 11.02 -11.30
C ARG A 211 23.70 11.52 -11.84
N GLN A 212 22.65 11.37 -11.06
CA GLN A 212 21.36 12.00 -11.29
C GLN A 212 21.29 13.29 -10.47
N LEU A 213 20.83 14.36 -11.09
CA LEU A 213 20.75 15.69 -10.49
C LEU A 213 19.32 16.18 -10.62
N PHE A 214 18.75 16.61 -9.49
CA PHE A 214 17.40 17.12 -9.39
C PHE A 214 17.47 18.58 -8.95
N SER A 215 16.69 19.44 -9.59
CA SER A 215 16.54 20.82 -9.14
C SER A 215 15.06 21.15 -8.95
N GLN A 216 14.80 21.99 -7.95
CA GLN A 216 13.46 22.38 -7.57
C GLN A 216 13.15 23.83 -8.01
N THR A 217 11.88 24.12 -8.17
CA THR A 217 11.33 25.47 -8.27
C THR A 217 11.34 26.16 -6.90
N LEU A 218 10.97 27.44 -6.85
CA LEU A 218 10.94 28.21 -5.58
C LEU A 218 9.92 27.66 -4.56
N ASP A 219 8.89 26.96 -5.05
CA ASP A 219 7.82 26.31 -4.29
C ASP A 219 8.03 24.80 -4.10
N GLY A 220 9.22 24.28 -4.42
CA GLY A 220 9.64 22.91 -4.11
C GLY A 220 9.26 21.84 -5.14
N GLN A 221 8.61 22.20 -6.25
CA GLN A 221 8.28 21.28 -7.33
C GLN A 221 9.50 20.96 -8.19
N LEU A 222 9.46 19.86 -8.94
CA LEU A 222 10.57 19.46 -9.82
C LEU A 222 10.71 20.44 -10.99
N ARG A 223 11.90 21.02 -11.16
CA ARG A 223 12.19 21.97 -12.24
C ARG A 223 12.88 21.33 -13.44
N ASP A 224 13.92 20.55 -13.17
CA ASP A 224 14.64 19.78 -14.18
C ASP A 224 15.31 18.54 -13.57
N VAL A 225 15.50 17.52 -14.41
CA VAL A 225 16.28 16.32 -14.12
C VAL A 225 17.42 16.22 -15.11
N ARG A 226 18.64 16.02 -14.61
CA ARG A 226 19.84 15.85 -15.43
C ARG A 226 20.55 14.55 -15.08
N LEU A 227 21.11 13.90 -16.08
CA LEU A 227 21.95 12.72 -15.94
C LEU A 227 23.36 13.02 -16.40
N GLN A 228 24.33 12.69 -15.56
CA GLN A 228 25.74 12.68 -15.88
C GLN A 228 26.24 11.24 -15.90
N LEU A 229 26.47 10.68 -17.08
CA LEU A 229 27.19 9.42 -17.17
C LEU A 229 28.64 9.59 -16.71
N LYS A 230 29.23 8.55 -16.11
CA LYS A 230 30.59 8.63 -15.57
C LYS A 230 31.59 9.13 -16.63
N GLY A 231 32.31 10.20 -16.31
CA GLY A 231 33.32 10.79 -17.19
C GLY A 231 32.75 11.67 -18.32
N ILE A 232 31.44 11.84 -18.41
CA ILE A 232 30.76 12.67 -19.42
C ILE A 232 30.17 13.92 -18.74
N ALA A 233 29.91 14.98 -19.49
CA ALA A 233 29.22 16.17 -19.00
C ALA A 233 27.73 15.88 -18.70
N PRO A 234 27.10 16.54 -17.71
CA PRO A 234 25.69 16.36 -17.40
C PRO A 234 24.81 16.80 -18.56
N LYS A 235 23.80 15.98 -18.88
CA LYS A 235 22.77 16.26 -19.89
C LYS A 235 21.40 16.38 -19.22
N THR A 236 20.61 17.36 -19.63
CA THR A 236 19.20 17.43 -19.22
C THR A 236 18.43 16.29 -19.85
N LEU A 237 17.54 15.66 -19.08
CA LEU A 237 16.61 14.64 -19.58
C LEU A 237 15.22 15.24 -19.73
N VAL A 238 14.77 16.03 -18.75
CA VAL A 238 13.53 16.79 -18.78
C VAL A 238 13.74 18.16 -18.13
N GLY A 239 13.01 19.16 -18.61
CA GLY A 239 12.94 20.47 -18.00
C GLY A 239 11.75 21.27 -18.51
N ALA A 240 11.75 22.58 -18.22
CA ALA A 240 10.65 23.49 -18.56
C ALA A 240 9.28 22.95 -18.11
N ILE A 241 9.26 22.33 -16.92
CA ILE A 241 8.05 21.76 -16.33
C ILE A 241 7.17 22.90 -15.83
N GLN A 242 5.89 22.85 -16.18
CA GLN A 242 4.88 23.81 -15.80
C GLN A 242 3.80 23.08 -15.00
N TYR A 243 3.36 23.72 -13.92
CA TYR A 243 2.36 23.19 -13.02
C TYR A 243 1.15 24.12 -12.94
N ASP A 244 -0.02 23.55 -12.64
CA ASP A 244 -1.18 24.32 -12.24
C ASP A 244 -1.11 24.70 -10.74
N ALA A 245 -2.16 25.34 -10.23
CA ALA A 245 -2.22 25.78 -8.83
C ALA A 245 -2.43 24.64 -7.83
N GLN A 246 -2.85 23.47 -8.30
CA GLN A 246 -3.04 22.25 -7.51
C GLN A 246 -1.74 21.43 -7.47
N GLY A 247 -0.83 21.67 -8.41
CA GLY A 247 0.46 21.00 -8.52
C GLY A 247 0.48 19.91 -9.58
N HIS A 248 -0.56 19.81 -10.41
CA HIS A 248 -0.56 18.93 -11.56
C HIS A 248 0.39 19.45 -12.63
N THR A 249 1.10 18.54 -13.30
CA THR A 249 1.95 18.90 -14.44
C THR A 249 1.08 19.25 -15.63
N LEU A 250 1.14 20.50 -16.10
CA LEU A 250 0.47 20.96 -17.32
C LEU A 250 1.32 20.69 -18.57
N ARG A 251 2.64 20.83 -18.44
CA ARG A 251 3.57 20.69 -19.56
C ARG A 251 4.97 20.32 -19.10
N GLU A 252 5.65 19.46 -19.85
CA GLU A 252 7.08 19.17 -19.67
C GLU A 252 7.77 19.01 -21.03
N THR A 253 9.07 19.29 -21.08
CA THR A 253 9.87 19.15 -22.30
C THR A 253 11.06 18.22 -22.06
N ALA A 254 11.07 17.09 -22.74
CA ALA A 254 12.19 16.16 -22.77
C ALA A 254 13.30 16.68 -23.70
N ASP A 255 14.55 16.33 -23.40
CA ASP A 255 15.72 16.78 -24.15
C ASP A 255 15.76 16.25 -25.60
N ASN A 256 15.07 15.14 -25.87
CA ASN A 256 14.88 14.63 -27.23
C ASN A 256 13.88 15.47 -28.08
N GLY A 257 13.39 16.60 -27.54
CA GLY A 257 12.51 17.55 -28.21
C GLY A 257 11.02 17.22 -28.11
N VAL A 258 10.66 16.17 -27.36
CA VAL A 258 9.26 15.81 -27.12
C VAL A 258 8.68 16.73 -26.03
N ILE A 259 7.51 17.29 -26.33
CA ILE A 259 6.74 18.11 -25.40
C ILE A 259 5.50 17.30 -25.02
N THR A 260 5.32 17.07 -23.74
CA THR A 260 4.12 16.44 -23.18
C THR A 260 3.25 17.52 -22.57
N THR A 261 1.97 17.59 -22.94
CA THR A 261 0.97 18.52 -22.41
C THR A 261 -0.18 17.73 -21.83
N LEU A 262 -0.71 18.20 -20.69
CA LEU A 262 -1.80 17.56 -19.97
C LEU A 262 -2.89 18.60 -19.70
N ASP A 263 -4.14 18.19 -19.95
CA ASP A 263 -5.31 18.98 -19.61
C ASP A 263 -6.14 18.24 -18.57
N TYR A 264 -6.59 18.99 -17.57
CA TYR A 264 -7.40 18.48 -16.47
C TYR A 264 -8.77 19.15 -16.49
N ALA A 265 -9.81 18.40 -16.13
CA ALA A 265 -11.15 18.92 -15.97
C ALA A 265 -11.19 19.93 -14.80
N ALA A 266 -11.81 21.09 -15.03
CA ALA A 266 -11.82 22.17 -14.05
C ALA A 266 -12.72 21.86 -12.84
N GLU A 267 -13.69 20.95 -13.00
CA GLU A 267 -14.69 20.64 -11.99
C GLU A 267 -14.18 19.67 -10.93
N ASP A 268 -13.34 18.69 -11.32
CA ASP A 268 -12.94 17.57 -10.47
C ASP A 268 -11.43 17.23 -10.55
N GLY A 269 -10.65 17.96 -11.35
CA GLY A 269 -9.20 17.77 -11.47
C GLY A 269 -8.79 16.50 -12.22
N ARG A 270 -9.71 15.77 -12.87
CA ARG A 270 -9.38 14.53 -13.59
C ARG A 270 -8.63 14.81 -14.90
N LEU A 271 -7.67 13.96 -15.24
CA LEU A 271 -6.92 14.06 -16.50
C LEU A 271 -7.83 13.77 -17.70
N ILE A 272 -8.10 14.76 -18.55
CA ILE A 272 -8.97 14.58 -19.73
C ILE A 272 -8.19 14.43 -21.04
N SER A 273 -6.94 14.89 -21.08
CA SER A 273 -6.07 14.84 -22.25
C SER A 273 -4.62 14.68 -21.85
N LEU A 274 -3.90 13.77 -22.51
CA LEU A 274 -2.45 13.62 -22.44
C LEU A 274 -1.90 13.55 -23.87
N GLN A 275 -1.18 14.59 -24.26
CA GLN A 275 -0.61 14.70 -25.61
C GLN A 275 0.91 14.80 -25.56
N SER A 276 1.61 13.93 -26.31
CA SER A 276 3.05 14.00 -26.53
C SER A 276 3.33 14.27 -27.99
N GLN A 277 4.09 15.32 -28.28
CA GLN A 277 4.41 15.74 -29.65
C GLN A 277 5.87 16.13 -29.83
N ARG A 278 6.39 16.01 -31.05
CA ARG A 278 7.74 16.46 -31.44
C ARG A 278 7.65 17.29 -32.71
N GLY A 279 7.93 18.59 -32.62
CA GLY A 279 7.67 19.51 -33.73
C GLY A 279 6.19 19.50 -34.09
N ASN A 280 5.86 19.08 -35.31
CA ASN A 280 4.47 18.94 -35.77
C ASN A 280 3.96 17.48 -35.70
N ASP A 281 4.81 16.53 -35.31
CA ASP A 281 4.46 15.12 -35.24
C ASP A 281 3.83 14.82 -33.87
N ILE A 282 2.55 14.49 -33.85
CA ILE A 282 1.86 14.00 -32.64
C ILE A 282 2.20 12.51 -32.48
N LEU A 283 2.86 12.17 -31.39
CA LEU A 283 3.31 10.80 -31.11
C LEU A 283 2.26 10.02 -30.31
N GLN A 284 1.51 10.72 -29.46
CA GLN A 284 0.47 10.19 -28.60
C GLN A 284 -0.53 11.32 -28.27
N ASP A 285 -1.83 11.05 -28.31
CA ASP A 285 -2.89 12.00 -27.92
C ASP A 285 -4.02 11.19 -27.26
N LEU A 286 -3.87 10.90 -25.97
CA LEU A 286 -4.83 10.13 -25.18
C LEU A 286 -5.92 11.04 -24.62
N ARG A 287 -7.17 10.75 -24.97
CA ARG A 287 -8.35 11.50 -24.52
C ARG A 287 -9.26 10.61 -23.70
N TYR A 288 -9.65 11.11 -22.53
CA TYR A 288 -10.36 10.35 -21.53
C TYR A 288 -11.80 10.84 -21.39
N VAL A 289 -12.72 9.90 -21.29
CA VAL A 289 -14.11 10.16 -20.90
C VAL A 289 -14.41 9.36 -19.66
N TYR A 290 -15.02 9.99 -18.67
CA TYR A 290 -15.34 9.39 -17.38
C TYR A 290 -16.84 9.32 -17.16
N ASP A 291 -17.26 8.39 -16.31
CA ASP A 291 -18.56 8.48 -15.64
C ASP A 291 -18.48 9.45 -14.44
N PRO A 292 -19.60 9.76 -13.76
CA PRO A 292 -19.59 10.69 -12.63
C PRO A 292 -18.71 10.24 -11.46
N VAL A 293 -18.58 8.92 -11.19
CA VAL A 293 -17.78 8.40 -10.07
C VAL A 293 -16.28 8.33 -10.41
N GLY A 294 -15.94 8.42 -11.69
CA GLY A 294 -14.56 8.53 -12.19
C GLY A 294 -14.05 7.26 -12.87
N ASN A 295 -14.92 6.31 -13.21
CA ASN A 295 -14.54 5.19 -14.05
C ASN A 295 -14.29 5.67 -15.48
N VAL A 296 -13.24 5.14 -16.12
CA VAL A 296 -12.89 5.51 -17.50
C VAL A 296 -13.84 4.82 -18.47
N LEU A 297 -14.71 5.55 -19.15
CA LEU A 297 -15.65 5.02 -20.14
C LEU A 297 -15.02 4.84 -21.53
N SER A 298 -14.05 5.67 -21.89
CA SER A 298 -13.30 5.49 -23.13
C SER A 298 -11.94 6.18 -23.09
N ILE A 299 -11.00 5.60 -23.84
CA ILE A 299 -9.70 6.20 -24.15
C ILE A 299 -9.54 6.23 -25.67
N GLU A 300 -9.45 7.41 -26.26
CA GLU A 300 -9.11 7.61 -27.66
C GLU A 300 -7.63 8.00 -27.79
N ASP A 301 -6.89 7.36 -28.69
CA ASP A 301 -5.56 7.80 -29.11
C ASP A 301 -5.66 8.55 -30.45
N ALA A 302 -5.95 9.84 -30.37
CA ALA A 302 -6.23 10.71 -31.52
C ALA A 302 -5.00 10.97 -32.41
N ALA A 303 -3.81 10.51 -31.99
CA ALA A 303 -2.60 10.51 -32.81
C ALA A 303 -2.64 9.45 -33.91
N LEU A 304 -3.48 8.42 -33.76
CA LEU A 304 -3.56 7.31 -34.70
C LEU A 304 -4.67 7.52 -35.74
N PRO A 305 -4.43 7.17 -37.02
CA PRO A 305 -5.47 7.23 -38.03
C PRO A 305 -6.45 6.07 -37.88
N ILE A 306 -7.67 6.27 -38.38
CA ILE A 306 -8.61 5.17 -38.64
C ILE A 306 -7.99 4.22 -39.68
N ARG A 307 -8.06 2.92 -39.40
CA ARG A 307 -7.53 1.88 -40.29
C ARG A 307 -8.66 1.00 -40.82
N TYR A 308 -8.40 0.35 -41.95
CA TYR A 308 -9.31 -0.61 -42.53
C TYR A 308 -8.55 -1.91 -42.78
N PHE A 309 -9.03 -3.01 -42.22
CA PHE A 309 -8.45 -4.34 -42.41
C PHE A 309 -9.54 -5.40 -42.34
N ALA A 310 -9.47 -6.43 -43.19
CA ALA A 310 -10.45 -7.53 -43.23
C ALA A 310 -11.93 -7.07 -43.22
N ASN A 311 -12.25 -6.01 -44.00
CA ASN A 311 -13.58 -5.38 -44.05
C ASN A 311 -14.09 -4.79 -42.71
N GLN A 312 -13.21 -4.54 -41.75
CA GLN A 312 -13.52 -3.84 -40.50
C GLN A 312 -12.98 -2.41 -40.55
N ARG A 313 -13.74 -1.47 -39.98
CA ARG A 313 -13.26 -0.12 -39.64
C ARG A 313 -12.69 -0.18 -38.22
N ILE A 314 -11.43 0.22 -38.07
CA ILE A 314 -10.69 0.16 -36.81
C ILE A 314 -10.42 1.59 -36.37
N GLU A 315 -11.09 1.99 -35.30
CA GLU A 315 -10.92 3.29 -34.65
C GLU A 315 -9.90 3.15 -33.51
N PRO A 316 -9.09 4.19 -33.23
CA PRO A 316 -8.13 4.17 -32.13
C PRO A 316 -8.81 4.44 -30.77
N VAL A 317 -10.03 3.96 -30.58
CA VAL A 317 -10.85 4.20 -29.39
C VAL A 317 -11.08 2.89 -28.67
N ASN A 318 -10.73 2.86 -27.39
CA ASN A 318 -11.16 1.80 -26.48
C ASN A 318 -12.40 2.26 -25.72
N ARG A 319 -13.35 1.36 -25.49
CA ARG A 319 -14.57 1.65 -24.72
C ARG A 319 -14.78 0.62 -23.63
N TYR A 320 -15.30 1.07 -22.50
CA TYR A 320 -15.38 0.29 -21.28
C TYR A 320 -16.77 0.40 -20.64
N ARG A 321 -17.21 -0.67 -20.00
CA ARG A 321 -18.44 -0.70 -19.21
C ARG A 321 -18.19 -1.36 -17.87
N TYR A 322 -18.93 -0.89 -16.87
CA TYR A 322 -18.79 -1.32 -15.49
C TYR A 322 -20.14 -1.81 -14.95
N ASP A 323 -20.09 -2.70 -13.97
CA ASP A 323 -21.26 -2.97 -13.13
C ASP A 323 -21.42 -1.90 -12.04
N SER A 324 -22.49 -1.98 -11.23
CA SER A 324 -22.74 -1.01 -10.16
C SER A 324 -21.80 -1.12 -8.95
N LEU A 325 -20.83 -2.04 -8.97
CA LEU A 325 -19.72 -2.11 -8.00
C LEU A 325 -18.41 -1.58 -8.60
N ASP A 326 -18.50 -0.90 -9.74
CA ASP A 326 -17.38 -0.34 -10.49
C ASP A 326 -16.39 -1.40 -11.01
N GLN A 327 -16.82 -2.66 -11.17
CA GLN A 327 -16.00 -3.72 -11.76
C GLN A 327 -16.11 -3.66 -13.29
N LEU A 328 -14.98 -3.77 -14.00
CA LEU A 328 -14.95 -3.73 -15.47
C LEU A 328 -15.61 -5.00 -16.03
N ILE A 329 -16.75 -4.87 -16.72
CA ILE A 329 -17.51 -6.01 -17.28
C ILE A 329 -17.34 -6.15 -18.80
N GLU A 330 -16.98 -5.07 -19.50
CA GLU A 330 -16.75 -5.10 -20.95
C GLU A 330 -15.64 -4.12 -21.34
N ALA A 331 -14.78 -4.54 -22.26
CA ALA A 331 -13.79 -3.69 -22.90
C ALA A 331 -13.72 -3.98 -24.41
N THR A 332 -13.71 -2.92 -25.22
CA THR A 332 -13.51 -3.01 -26.66
C THR A 332 -12.27 -2.22 -27.07
N GLY A 333 -11.68 -2.62 -28.19
CA GLY A 333 -10.51 -1.94 -28.75
C GLY A 333 -10.03 -2.65 -30.00
N TRP A 334 -8.73 -2.56 -30.28
CA TRP A 334 -8.10 -3.26 -31.40
C TRP A 334 -6.79 -3.92 -30.98
N GLU A 335 -6.43 -4.98 -31.70
CA GLU A 335 -5.27 -5.82 -31.40
C GLU A 335 -4.73 -6.48 -32.67
N ALA A 336 -3.54 -7.10 -32.59
CA ALA A 336 -2.95 -7.85 -33.71
C ALA A 336 -3.44 -9.30 -33.83
N GLY A 337 -3.45 -9.81 -35.07
CA GLY A 337 -3.72 -11.17 -35.54
C GLY A 337 -2.92 -12.28 -34.88
N GLN A 338 -1.65 -11.98 -34.66
CA GLN A 338 -0.69 -12.74 -33.87
C GLN A 338 0.08 -11.72 -33.04
N THR A 339 0.60 -12.09 -31.87
CA THR A 339 1.57 -11.25 -31.15
C THR A 339 2.71 -10.93 -32.13
N SER A 340 2.77 -9.67 -32.55
CA SER A 340 3.32 -9.28 -33.84
C SER A 340 4.80 -9.61 -33.98
N LYS A 341 5.14 -10.17 -35.16
CA LYS A 341 6.52 -10.26 -35.68
C LYS A 341 6.97 -8.89 -36.19
N PHE A 342 8.26 -8.64 -36.05
CA PHE A 342 8.93 -7.35 -36.13
C PHE A 342 8.79 -6.62 -37.48
N SER A 343 8.15 -5.45 -37.46
CA SER A 343 8.35 -4.33 -38.40
C SER A 343 7.46 -3.14 -37.98
N LEU A 344 7.99 -1.91 -38.01
CA LEU A 344 7.14 -0.70 -37.94
C LEU A 344 6.42 -0.42 -39.27
N ALA A 345 6.90 -1.03 -40.37
CA ALA A 345 6.43 -0.77 -41.73
C ALA A 345 5.40 -1.79 -42.23
N ASP A 346 5.22 -2.92 -41.54
CA ASP A 346 4.16 -3.88 -41.84
C ASP A 346 3.03 -3.65 -40.82
N PRO A 347 1.88 -3.06 -41.21
CA PRO A 347 0.74 -3.00 -40.33
C PRO A 347 0.29 -4.44 -40.13
N ALA A 348 0.69 -5.04 -39.00
CA ALA A 348 0.21 -6.36 -38.59
C ALA A 348 -1.30 -6.44 -38.86
N ALA A 349 -1.78 -7.58 -39.33
CA ALA A 349 -3.20 -7.84 -39.46
C ALA A 349 -3.87 -7.45 -38.14
N ILE A 350 -4.56 -6.31 -38.07
CA ILE A 350 -5.20 -5.82 -36.85
C ILE A 350 -6.71 -5.98 -37.01
N ALA A 351 -7.40 -6.24 -35.92
CA ALA A 351 -8.85 -6.32 -35.91
C ALA A 351 -9.37 -5.77 -34.58
N ASN A 352 -10.66 -5.45 -34.56
CA ASN A 352 -11.32 -5.08 -33.32
C ASN A 352 -11.44 -6.30 -32.40
N TYR A 353 -11.38 -6.08 -31.10
CA TYR A 353 -11.69 -7.09 -30.09
C TYR A 353 -12.78 -6.61 -29.14
N THR A 354 -13.45 -7.57 -28.51
CA THR A 354 -14.31 -7.39 -27.34
C THR A 354 -13.89 -8.38 -26.25
N GLN A 355 -13.67 -7.87 -25.03
CA GLN A 355 -13.45 -8.65 -23.83
C GLN A 355 -14.65 -8.49 -22.90
N THR A 356 -15.23 -9.59 -22.45
CA THR A 356 -16.31 -9.62 -21.46
C THR A 356 -15.84 -10.37 -20.23
N TYR A 357 -16.01 -9.73 -19.06
CA TYR A 357 -15.48 -10.19 -17.78
C TYR A 357 -16.64 -10.62 -16.86
N HIS A 358 -16.53 -11.80 -16.25
CA HIS A 358 -17.53 -12.29 -15.31
C HIS A 358 -16.94 -12.54 -13.94
N TYR A 359 -17.51 -11.88 -12.93
CA TYR A 359 -17.12 -12.00 -11.53
C TYR A 359 -18.11 -12.87 -10.76
N ASP A 360 -17.63 -13.53 -9.71
CA ASP A 360 -18.51 -14.11 -8.68
C ASP A 360 -18.85 -13.09 -7.57
N CYS A 361 -19.68 -13.50 -6.62
CA CYS A 361 -20.10 -12.65 -5.50
C CYS A 361 -18.95 -12.28 -4.53
N GLY A 362 -17.82 -12.97 -4.60
CA GLY A 362 -16.60 -12.69 -3.83
C GLY A 362 -15.62 -11.78 -4.58
N GLY A 363 -15.98 -11.31 -5.78
CA GLY A 363 -15.13 -10.47 -6.61
C GLY A 363 -14.02 -11.22 -7.33
N ASN A 364 -14.10 -12.55 -7.45
CA ASN A 364 -13.17 -13.32 -8.28
C ASN A 364 -13.56 -13.14 -9.75
N LEU A 365 -12.64 -12.65 -10.58
CA LEU A 365 -12.80 -12.68 -12.03
C LEU A 365 -12.62 -14.13 -12.51
N LEU A 366 -13.72 -14.80 -12.87
CA LEU A 366 -13.74 -16.23 -13.17
C LEU A 366 -13.76 -16.53 -14.66
N LYS A 367 -14.17 -15.60 -15.51
CA LYS A 367 -14.25 -15.85 -16.95
C LYS A 367 -13.94 -14.60 -17.73
N LEU A 368 -13.05 -14.75 -18.70
CA LEU A 368 -12.80 -13.80 -19.77
C LEU A 368 -13.27 -14.43 -21.07
N ILE A 369 -14.30 -13.83 -21.69
CA ILE A 369 -14.65 -14.11 -23.09
C ILE A 369 -13.89 -13.10 -23.92
N HIS A 370 -13.12 -13.58 -24.90
CA HIS A 370 -12.39 -12.72 -25.82
C HIS A 370 -12.83 -13.03 -27.24
N ASP A 371 -13.50 -12.08 -27.87
CA ASP A 371 -13.88 -12.11 -29.29
C ASP A 371 -12.94 -11.17 -30.05
N GLY A 372 -11.98 -11.74 -30.76
CA GLY A 372 -10.89 -11.02 -31.39
C GLY A 372 -9.93 -11.99 -32.05
N PRO A 373 -8.92 -11.50 -32.78
CA PRO A 373 -7.94 -12.37 -33.40
C PRO A 373 -7.01 -13.11 -32.42
N GLN A 374 -6.82 -12.65 -31.18
CA GLN A 374 -5.98 -13.31 -30.18
C GLN A 374 -6.78 -14.31 -29.32
N GLY A 375 -6.08 -15.26 -28.71
CA GLY A 375 -6.68 -16.34 -27.91
C GLY A 375 -6.54 -16.11 -26.40
N HIS A 376 -7.00 -14.98 -25.87
CA HIS A 376 -6.83 -14.62 -24.44
C HIS A 376 -7.95 -15.08 -23.51
N GLY A 377 -9.04 -15.58 -24.08
CA GLY A 377 -10.19 -16.06 -23.29
C GLY A 377 -9.81 -17.20 -22.36
N HIS A 378 -10.35 -17.20 -21.16
CA HIS A 378 -10.13 -18.27 -20.20
C HIS A 378 -11.30 -18.41 -19.21
N ARG A 379 -11.29 -19.51 -18.47
CA ARG A 379 -12.18 -19.73 -17.34
C ARG A 379 -11.39 -20.29 -16.16
N LEU A 380 -11.60 -19.70 -15.00
CA LEU A 380 -11.10 -20.13 -13.71
C LEU A 380 -12.25 -20.71 -12.89
N VAL A 381 -11.91 -21.60 -11.96
CA VAL A 381 -12.82 -22.12 -10.94
C VAL A 381 -12.27 -21.72 -9.58
N ALA A 382 -13.10 -21.05 -8.78
CA ALA A 382 -12.77 -20.73 -7.39
C ALA A 382 -13.01 -21.93 -6.49
N ALA A 383 -12.15 -22.11 -5.49
CA ALA A 383 -12.37 -23.08 -4.43
C ALA A 383 -13.66 -22.76 -3.67
N LYS A 384 -14.36 -23.81 -3.24
CA LYS A 384 -15.67 -23.65 -2.60
C LYS A 384 -15.65 -22.65 -1.43
N HIS A 385 -14.60 -22.67 -0.62
CA HIS A 385 -14.52 -21.88 0.62
C HIS A 385 -13.35 -20.88 0.67
N SER A 386 -12.70 -20.56 -0.46
CA SER A 386 -11.66 -19.52 -0.53
C SER A 386 -11.63 -18.86 -1.91
N ASN A 387 -10.87 -17.78 -2.06
CA ASN A 387 -10.69 -17.04 -3.31
C ASN A 387 -9.50 -17.57 -4.14
N ARG A 388 -8.98 -18.74 -3.78
CA ARG A 388 -8.01 -19.48 -4.60
C ARG A 388 -8.71 -19.97 -5.87
N CYS A 389 -8.10 -19.78 -7.03
CA CYS A 389 -8.67 -20.20 -8.30
C CYS A 389 -7.63 -20.89 -9.17
N LEU A 390 -8.07 -21.89 -9.93
CA LEU A 390 -7.26 -22.57 -10.94
C LEU A 390 -7.98 -22.55 -12.29
N PRO A 391 -7.24 -22.57 -13.41
CA PRO A 391 -7.82 -22.57 -14.74
C PRO A 391 -8.46 -23.92 -15.06
N VAL A 392 -9.50 -23.87 -15.87
CA VAL A 392 -10.07 -25.05 -16.55
C VAL A 392 -9.07 -25.48 -17.60
N ARG A 393 -8.70 -26.77 -17.62
CA ARG A 393 -7.72 -27.32 -18.56
C ARG A 393 -8.37 -28.42 -19.37
N ASP A 394 -8.18 -28.39 -20.68
CA ASP A 394 -8.72 -29.39 -21.62
C ASP A 394 -10.22 -29.65 -21.46
N GLY A 395 -10.97 -28.58 -21.11
CA GLY A 395 -12.42 -28.64 -20.88
C GLY A 395 -12.83 -29.28 -19.54
N MET A 396 -11.88 -29.64 -18.68
CA MET A 396 -12.11 -30.20 -17.35
C MET A 396 -11.92 -29.15 -16.25
N ASP A 397 -12.94 -29.01 -15.41
CA ASP A 397 -12.91 -28.16 -14.23
C ASP A 397 -12.00 -28.79 -13.18
N PRO A 398 -11.11 -28.01 -12.54
CA PRO A 398 -10.32 -28.51 -11.43
C PRO A 398 -11.24 -28.88 -10.27
N GLY A 399 -11.03 -30.06 -9.69
CA GLY A 399 -11.72 -30.48 -8.48
C GLY A 399 -11.17 -29.80 -7.23
N GLU A 400 -11.83 -30.00 -6.09
CA GLU A 400 -11.34 -29.50 -4.79
C GLU A 400 -9.96 -30.06 -4.42
N GLU A 401 -9.63 -31.28 -4.86
CA GLU A 401 -8.30 -31.85 -4.66
C GLU A 401 -7.24 -31.12 -5.50
N ASP A 402 -7.55 -30.77 -6.75
CA ASP A 402 -6.66 -29.97 -7.60
C ASP A 402 -6.42 -28.58 -7.00
N LEU A 403 -7.49 -27.92 -6.52
CA LEU A 403 -7.41 -26.63 -5.83
C LEU A 403 -6.60 -26.71 -4.54
N ARG A 404 -6.75 -27.79 -3.77
CA ARG A 404 -5.94 -28.02 -2.56
C ARG A 404 -4.47 -28.26 -2.90
N ASN A 405 -4.18 -28.98 -3.99
CA ASN A 405 -2.82 -29.31 -4.40
C ASN A 405 -2.15 -28.19 -5.23
N GLY A 406 -2.93 -27.24 -5.75
CA GLY A 406 -2.44 -26.11 -6.53
C GLY A 406 -1.86 -24.96 -5.70
N PHE A 407 -2.11 -24.95 -4.39
CA PHE A 407 -1.66 -23.91 -3.47
C PHE A 407 -1.03 -24.52 -2.22
N ASP A 408 -0.04 -23.85 -1.64
CA ASP A 408 0.45 -24.23 -0.32
C ASP A 408 -0.53 -23.82 0.80
N ALA A 409 -0.18 -24.17 2.04
CA ALA A 409 -1.02 -23.88 3.20
C ALA A 409 -1.20 -22.36 3.46
N ASN A 410 -0.29 -21.52 2.99
CA ASN A 410 -0.39 -20.05 3.05
C ASN A 410 -1.02 -19.44 1.80
N GLY A 411 -1.50 -20.25 0.85
CA GLY A 411 -2.21 -19.77 -0.33
C GLY A 411 -1.31 -19.30 -1.45
N ASN A 412 -0.02 -19.61 -1.42
CA ASN A 412 0.85 -19.32 -2.55
C ASN A 412 0.63 -20.36 -3.66
N LEU A 413 0.47 -19.91 -4.91
CA LEU A 413 0.30 -20.80 -6.07
C LEU A 413 1.56 -21.66 -6.30
N LEU A 414 1.40 -22.96 -6.54
CA LEU A 414 2.50 -23.92 -6.71
C LEU A 414 2.90 -24.17 -8.16
N GLY A 415 2.09 -23.74 -9.12
CA GLY A 415 2.44 -23.81 -10.55
C GLY A 415 1.40 -23.13 -11.44
N LEU A 416 1.84 -22.56 -12.54
CA LEU A 416 0.97 -21.85 -13.49
C LEU A 416 0.36 -22.81 -14.52
N GLN A 417 1.20 -23.68 -15.08
CA GLN A 417 0.84 -24.65 -16.11
C GLN A 417 1.63 -25.95 -15.88
N PRO A 418 1.18 -27.10 -16.44
CA PRO A 418 1.93 -28.35 -16.32
C PRO A 418 3.39 -28.15 -16.76
N GLY A 419 4.34 -28.60 -15.94
CA GLY A 419 5.77 -28.44 -16.20
C GLY A 419 6.39 -27.11 -15.74
N GLN A 420 5.58 -26.14 -15.27
CA GLN A 420 6.06 -24.88 -14.69
C GLN A 420 5.67 -24.78 -13.20
N THR A 421 6.64 -24.97 -12.30
CA THR A 421 6.41 -25.00 -10.85
C THR A 421 7.00 -23.77 -10.15
N PHE A 422 6.36 -23.35 -9.06
CA PHE A 422 6.77 -22.23 -8.22
C PHE A 422 7.23 -22.72 -6.85
N ASN A 423 8.37 -22.20 -6.41
CA ASN A 423 8.90 -22.43 -5.06
C ASN A 423 8.97 -21.10 -4.32
N TRP A 424 8.57 -21.13 -3.05
CA TRP A 424 8.43 -19.96 -2.19
C TRP A 424 9.44 -20.01 -1.05
N ASP A 425 9.90 -18.84 -0.59
CA ASP A 425 10.67 -18.77 0.66
C ASP A 425 9.75 -18.79 1.89
N LEU A 426 10.36 -18.85 3.08
CA LEU A 426 9.65 -18.88 4.38
C LEU A 426 8.87 -17.59 4.67
N ARG A 427 9.07 -16.52 3.88
CA ARG A 427 8.35 -15.24 3.98
C ARG A 427 7.29 -15.05 2.91
N ASN A 428 6.85 -16.13 2.26
CA ASN A 428 5.85 -16.12 1.19
C ASN A 428 6.25 -15.27 -0.03
N ARG A 429 7.55 -15.19 -0.36
CA ARG A 429 8.06 -14.54 -1.58
C ARG A 429 8.50 -15.60 -2.59
N LEU A 430 8.21 -15.36 -3.87
CA LEU A 430 8.55 -16.30 -4.94
C LEU A 430 10.08 -16.42 -5.05
N ARG A 431 10.63 -17.60 -4.79
CA ARG A 431 12.10 -17.85 -4.74
C ARG A 431 12.63 -18.44 -6.04
N GLU A 432 11.85 -19.29 -6.70
CA GLU A 432 12.23 -19.97 -7.95
C GLU A 432 11.00 -20.27 -8.80
N VAL A 433 11.10 -20.04 -10.11
CA VAL A 433 10.23 -20.61 -11.15
C VAL A 433 11.02 -21.63 -11.94
N ARG A 434 10.58 -22.89 -11.97
CA ARG A 434 11.12 -23.89 -12.89
C ARG A 434 10.33 -23.81 -14.20
N LEU A 435 11.01 -23.53 -15.30
CA LEU A 435 10.42 -23.29 -16.62
C LEU A 435 10.32 -24.57 -17.45
N VAL A 436 11.36 -25.40 -17.41
CA VAL A 436 11.44 -26.66 -18.16
C VAL A 436 12.00 -27.74 -17.25
N LEU A 437 11.16 -28.69 -16.84
CA LEU A 437 11.57 -29.86 -16.08
C LEU A 437 12.21 -30.91 -17.01
N ARG A 438 13.27 -31.55 -16.54
CA ARG A 438 13.96 -32.65 -17.24
C ARG A 438 14.21 -33.77 -16.23
N GLU A 439 13.99 -35.02 -16.63
CA GLU A 439 14.14 -36.18 -15.73
C GLU A 439 15.60 -36.43 -15.35
N ASP A 440 16.52 -36.28 -16.32
CA ASP A 440 17.94 -36.66 -16.15
C ASP A 440 18.90 -35.47 -15.99
N ARG A 441 18.39 -34.23 -15.92
CA ARG A 441 19.22 -33.00 -15.92
C ARG A 441 18.58 -31.91 -15.09
N SER A 442 19.35 -30.91 -14.69
CA SER A 442 18.81 -29.71 -14.04
C SER A 442 17.73 -29.03 -14.90
N ALA A 443 16.72 -28.48 -14.23
CA ALA A 443 15.68 -27.69 -14.88
C ALA A 443 16.24 -26.37 -15.41
N ASP A 444 15.60 -25.80 -16.42
CA ASP A 444 15.73 -24.37 -16.68
C ASP A 444 14.92 -23.64 -15.60
N ASN A 445 15.53 -22.67 -14.92
CA ASN A 445 14.86 -21.94 -13.86
C ASN A 445 15.20 -20.45 -13.85
N GLU A 446 14.34 -19.70 -13.16
CA GLU A 446 14.59 -18.32 -12.77
C GLU A 446 14.48 -18.22 -11.25
N GLN A 447 15.47 -17.62 -10.60
CA GLN A 447 15.59 -17.54 -9.15
C GLN A 447 15.69 -16.09 -8.68
N TYR A 448 15.12 -15.79 -7.51
CA TYR A 448 15.00 -14.42 -7.00
C TYR A 448 15.51 -14.32 -5.57
N ARG A 449 16.29 -13.28 -5.26
CA ARG A 449 16.70 -12.96 -3.87
C ARG A 449 16.24 -11.56 -3.51
N TYR A 450 15.82 -11.45 -2.26
CA TYR A 450 15.18 -10.27 -1.69
C TYR A 450 16.02 -9.76 -0.53
N ALA A 451 16.06 -8.45 -0.37
CA ALA A 451 16.60 -7.84 0.83
C ALA A 451 15.68 -8.06 2.04
N SER A 452 16.11 -7.63 3.22
CA SER A 452 15.33 -7.71 4.46
C SER A 452 13.94 -7.08 4.33
N ASP A 453 13.83 -6.06 3.50
CA ASP A 453 12.63 -5.29 3.25
C ASP A 453 11.57 -5.96 2.36
N GLY A 454 11.92 -7.09 1.73
CA GLY A 454 11.04 -7.77 0.78
C GLY A 454 11.27 -7.40 -0.68
N MET A 455 12.12 -6.41 -0.99
CA MET A 455 12.38 -5.98 -2.36
C MET A 455 13.42 -6.86 -3.04
N ARG A 456 13.17 -7.19 -4.31
CA ARG A 456 14.06 -8.02 -5.13
C ARG A 456 15.34 -7.28 -5.45
N VAL A 457 16.48 -7.86 -5.07
CA VAL A 457 17.81 -7.29 -5.31
C VAL A 457 18.67 -8.15 -6.24
N ARG A 458 18.26 -9.40 -6.49
CA ARG A 458 18.94 -10.31 -7.43
C ARG A 458 17.94 -11.17 -8.17
N LYS A 459 18.13 -11.31 -9.48
CA LYS A 459 17.42 -12.27 -10.35
C LYS A 459 18.45 -13.05 -11.15
N VAL A 460 18.34 -14.38 -11.16
CA VAL A 460 19.25 -15.26 -11.89
C VAL A 460 18.45 -16.25 -12.70
N ARG A 461 18.63 -16.25 -14.03
CA ARG A 461 18.06 -17.24 -14.93
C ARG A 461 19.14 -18.22 -15.36
N LEU A 462 18.87 -19.51 -15.20
CA LEU A 462 19.74 -20.60 -15.62
C LEU A 462 19.08 -21.38 -16.75
N MET A 463 19.76 -21.48 -17.89
CA MET A 463 19.31 -22.25 -19.05
C MET A 463 20.32 -23.34 -19.35
N GLN A 464 19.87 -24.59 -19.39
CA GLN A 464 20.69 -25.74 -19.72
C GLN A 464 20.78 -25.89 -21.24
N THR A 465 21.99 -25.76 -21.78
CA THR A 465 22.29 -26.15 -23.16
C THR A 465 22.96 -27.52 -23.18
N ASN A 466 23.12 -28.15 -24.36
CA ASN A 466 23.80 -29.44 -24.47
C ASN A 466 25.28 -29.42 -24.00
N ALA A 467 25.91 -28.25 -23.91
CA ALA A 467 27.34 -28.12 -23.60
C ALA A 467 27.64 -27.35 -22.30
N LYS A 468 26.78 -26.40 -21.90
CA LYS A 468 26.99 -25.56 -20.71
C LYS A 468 25.69 -24.99 -20.13
N THR A 469 25.73 -24.60 -18.87
CA THR A 469 24.69 -23.77 -18.24
C THR A 469 24.93 -22.31 -18.61
N LEU A 470 23.96 -21.68 -19.28
CA LEU A 470 23.93 -20.24 -19.51
C LEU A 470 23.28 -19.54 -18.32
N MET A 471 23.88 -18.44 -17.88
CA MET A 471 23.43 -17.66 -16.73
C MET A 471 23.18 -16.22 -17.17
N ASN A 472 21.97 -15.73 -16.89
CA ASN A 472 21.60 -14.33 -17.03
C ASN A 472 21.30 -13.79 -15.64
N GLU A 473 22.12 -12.87 -15.16
CA GLU A 473 21.98 -12.29 -13.83
C GLU A 473 21.59 -10.82 -13.95
N VAL A 474 20.65 -10.39 -13.12
CA VAL A 474 20.31 -8.97 -12.89
C VAL A 474 20.49 -8.67 -11.42
N ARG A 475 21.33 -7.67 -11.12
CA ARG A 475 21.48 -7.09 -9.78
C ARG A 475 20.79 -5.74 -9.75
N TYR A 476 19.84 -5.58 -8.83
CA TYR A 476 19.12 -4.33 -8.64
C TYR A 476 19.78 -3.55 -7.51
N LEU A 477 20.25 -2.35 -7.86
CA LEU A 477 20.91 -1.40 -6.98
C LEU A 477 20.16 -0.06 -7.08
N PRO A 478 20.37 0.88 -6.14
CA PRO A 478 19.75 2.21 -6.23
C PRO A 478 19.99 2.85 -7.60
N ASN A 479 18.89 3.05 -8.35
CA ASN A 479 18.83 3.63 -9.69
C ASN A 479 19.66 2.93 -10.80
N LEU A 480 20.14 1.72 -10.55
CA LEU A 480 21.03 1.00 -11.45
C LEU A 480 20.70 -0.49 -11.47
N GLN A 481 20.63 -1.07 -12.66
CA GLN A 481 20.67 -2.52 -12.83
C GLN A 481 21.98 -2.92 -13.49
N ILE A 482 22.63 -3.95 -12.96
CA ILE A 482 23.77 -4.59 -13.64
C ILE A 482 23.28 -5.91 -14.19
N ARG A 483 23.35 -6.07 -15.51
CA ARG A 483 22.91 -7.25 -16.25
C ARG A 483 24.12 -7.96 -16.84
N THR A 484 24.29 -9.22 -16.51
CA THR A 484 25.42 -10.03 -16.98
C THR A 484 24.90 -11.27 -17.69
N HIS A 485 25.42 -11.55 -18.89
CA HIS A 485 25.04 -12.72 -19.68
C HIS A 485 26.28 -13.60 -19.97
N SER A 486 26.38 -14.75 -19.30
CA SER A 486 27.58 -15.61 -19.38
C SER A 486 27.80 -16.25 -20.75
N GLY A 487 26.76 -16.30 -21.60
CA GLY A 487 26.85 -16.85 -22.94
C GLY A 487 27.51 -15.92 -23.96
N THR A 488 27.28 -14.61 -23.82
CA THR A 488 27.72 -13.55 -24.76
C THR A 488 28.89 -12.76 -24.19
N GLY A 489 29.12 -12.80 -22.88
CA GLY A 489 30.07 -11.93 -22.19
C GLY A 489 29.54 -10.51 -21.98
N GLU A 490 28.27 -10.26 -22.27
CA GLU A 490 27.65 -8.95 -22.10
C GLU A 490 27.62 -8.54 -20.62
N ILE A 491 28.06 -7.32 -20.36
CA ILE A 491 27.90 -6.63 -19.08
C ILE A 491 27.26 -5.28 -19.38
N LEU A 492 25.98 -5.15 -19.04
CA LEU A 492 25.15 -3.99 -19.32
C LEU A 492 24.73 -3.32 -18.01
N GLN A 493 24.96 -2.02 -17.92
CA GLN A 493 24.38 -1.15 -16.92
C GLN A 493 23.11 -0.52 -17.48
N VAL A 494 22.00 -0.67 -16.76
CA VAL A 494 20.75 0.04 -17.06
C VAL A 494 20.56 1.10 -16.00
N ILE A 495 20.80 2.35 -16.37
CA ILE A 495 20.58 3.51 -15.50
C ILE A 495 19.13 3.92 -15.64
N SER A 496 18.36 3.86 -14.56
CA SER A 496 16.95 4.24 -14.53
C SER A 496 16.79 5.62 -13.90
N VAL A 497 16.17 6.55 -14.63
CA VAL A 497 15.92 7.92 -14.16
C VAL A 497 14.44 8.24 -14.33
N GLN A 498 13.76 8.66 -13.25
CA GLN A 498 12.44 9.27 -13.37
C GLN A 498 12.61 10.73 -13.81
N ALA A 499 12.14 11.06 -15.00
CA ALA A 499 12.32 12.36 -15.65
C ALA A 499 10.95 13.00 -15.90
N GLY A 500 10.35 13.52 -14.83
CA GLY A 500 8.98 14.05 -14.88
C GLY A 500 7.97 12.90 -14.94
N ARG A 501 7.05 12.92 -15.91
CA ARG A 501 6.11 11.80 -16.13
C ARG A 501 6.76 10.61 -16.84
N SER A 502 7.81 10.87 -17.62
CA SER A 502 8.54 9.83 -18.34
C SER A 502 9.55 9.11 -17.45
N SER A 503 9.70 7.81 -17.70
CA SER A 503 10.86 7.04 -17.22
C SER A 503 11.90 6.96 -18.33
N VAL A 504 13.16 7.27 -18.02
CA VAL A 504 14.28 7.18 -18.96
C VAL A 504 15.21 6.06 -18.53
N GLN A 505 15.44 5.10 -19.42
CA GLN A 505 16.46 4.07 -19.24
C GLN A 505 17.63 4.33 -20.17
N VAL A 506 18.85 4.44 -19.62
CA VAL A 506 20.07 4.52 -20.42
C VAL A 506 20.79 3.18 -20.38
N LEU A 507 21.05 2.63 -21.56
CA LEU A 507 21.77 1.38 -21.75
C LEU A 507 23.26 1.68 -21.94
N HIS A 508 24.08 1.36 -20.94
CA HIS A 508 25.53 1.55 -20.95
C HIS A 508 26.25 0.21 -20.86
N TRP A 509 26.84 -0.25 -21.96
CA TRP A 509 27.63 -1.48 -22.00
C TRP A 509 29.05 -1.21 -21.48
N GLU A 510 29.49 -2.02 -20.53
CA GLU A 510 30.91 -2.15 -20.15
C GLU A 510 31.66 -3.03 -21.17
N SER A 511 30.94 -3.94 -21.83
CA SER A 511 31.41 -4.73 -22.98
C SER A 511 31.17 -4.00 -24.31
N GLU A 512 31.53 -4.63 -25.44
CA GLU A 512 31.11 -4.12 -26.74
C GLU A 512 29.57 -4.20 -26.85
N PRO A 513 28.87 -3.12 -27.29
CA PRO A 513 27.44 -3.16 -27.47
C PRO A 513 27.05 -4.10 -28.64
N PRO A 514 25.84 -4.67 -28.63
CA PRO A 514 25.37 -5.49 -29.73
C PRO A 514 25.36 -4.73 -31.06
N GLN A 515 25.58 -5.47 -32.16
CA GLN A 515 25.55 -4.88 -33.50
C GLN A 515 24.22 -4.16 -33.77
N GLY A 516 24.30 -2.90 -34.17
CA GLY A 516 23.13 -2.08 -34.49
C GLY A 516 22.56 -1.28 -33.31
N ILE A 517 23.20 -1.33 -32.14
CA ILE A 517 22.90 -0.44 -31.01
C ILE A 517 24.15 0.36 -30.65
N ASP A 518 24.00 1.67 -30.55
CA ASP A 518 25.06 2.54 -30.01
C ASP A 518 25.11 2.41 -28.49
N ASN A 519 26.31 2.51 -27.91
CA ASN A 519 26.45 2.61 -26.46
C ASN A 519 25.80 3.91 -25.93
N ASP A 520 25.48 3.93 -24.64
CA ASP A 520 24.82 5.05 -23.97
C ASP A 520 23.44 5.41 -24.56
N GLN A 521 22.73 4.42 -25.11
CA GLN A 521 21.42 4.63 -25.71
C GLN A 521 20.39 5.02 -24.64
N ALA A 522 19.91 6.26 -24.69
CA ALA A 522 18.80 6.73 -23.88
C ALA A 522 17.44 6.34 -24.51
N ARG A 523 16.57 5.75 -23.70
CA ARG A 523 15.22 5.30 -24.05
C ARG A 523 14.20 6.02 -23.18
N TYR A 524 13.48 6.95 -23.78
CA TYR A 524 12.42 7.74 -23.14
C TYR A 524 11.10 6.97 -23.25
N SER A 525 10.53 6.59 -22.10
CA SER A 525 9.22 5.95 -22.04
C SER A 525 8.12 7.01 -22.00
N LEU A 526 7.19 6.97 -22.95
CA LEU A 526 5.93 7.69 -22.86
C LEU A 526 4.88 6.77 -22.23
N ASN A 527 4.32 7.23 -21.13
CA ASN A 527 3.45 6.45 -20.28
C ASN A 527 1.99 6.91 -20.41
N ASP A 528 1.05 5.97 -20.32
CA ASP A 528 -0.36 6.29 -20.13
C ASP A 528 -0.64 6.79 -18.69
N HIS A 529 -1.92 7.01 -18.36
CA HIS A 529 -2.36 7.45 -17.04
C HIS A 529 -2.08 6.44 -15.92
N LEU A 530 -1.86 5.16 -16.24
CA LEU A 530 -1.53 4.09 -15.28
C LEU A 530 -0.01 3.89 -15.14
N GLY A 531 0.81 4.67 -15.85
CA GLY A 531 2.25 4.49 -15.91
C GLY A 531 2.70 3.39 -16.87
N SER A 532 1.82 2.82 -17.70
CA SER A 532 2.18 1.78 -18.67
C SER A 532 3.00 2.36 -19.81
N CYS A 533 4.14 1.73 -20.14
CA CYS A 533 5.05 2.20 -21.20
C CYS A 533 4.49 1.90 -22.60
N THR A 534 3.79 2.89 -23.16
CA THR A 534 3.13 2.79 -24.48
C THR A 534 4.08 3.01 -25.65
N LEU A 535 5.06 3.92 -25.53
CA LEU A 535 6.08 4.17 -26.55
C LEU A 535 7.47 4.26 -25.89
N GLU A 536 8.49 3.79 -26.59
CA GLU A 536 9.89 4.09 -26.29
C GLU A 536 10.50 4.93 -27.41
N LEU A 537 11.11 6.05 -27.07
CA LEU A 537 11.76 6.97 -28.00
C LEU A 537 13.27 7.05 -27.72
N ASP A 538 14.07 7.21 -28.77
CA ASP A 538 15.50 7.43 -28.62
C ASP A 538 15.85 8.88 -28.24
N ALA A 539 17.16 9.14 -28.06
CA ALA A 539 17.69 10.46 -27.72
C ALA A 539 17.41 11.55 -28.79
N THR A 540 16.99 11.17 -30.00
CA THR A 540 16.58 12.11 -31.06
C THR A 540 15.07 12.25 -31.16
N GLY A 541 14.30 11.50 -30.36
CA GLY A 541 12.84 11.51 -30.35
C GLY A 541 12.22 10.61 -31.41
N LYS A 542 12.98 9.68 -32.00
CA LYS A 542 12.45 8.68 -32.93
C LYS A 542 11.96 7.45 -32.19
N LEU A 543 10.92 6.81 -32.73
CA LEU A 543 10.33 5.60 -32.17
C LEU A 543 11.31 4.43 -32.17
N ILE A 544 11.50 3.79 -31.02
CA ILE A 544 12.19 2.52 -30.83
C ILE A 544 11.15 1.39 -30.83
N SER A 545 10.16 1.49 -29.93
CA SER A 545 9.10 0.50 -29.76
C SER A 545 7.77 1.15 -29.39
N GLN A 546 6.67 0.45 -29.65
CA GLN A 546 5.34 0.83 -29.23
C GLN A 546 4.59 -0.43 -28.78
N GLU A 547 3.87 -0.32 -27.67
CA GLU A 547 3.11 -1.41 -27.06
C GLU A 547 1.73 -0.91 -26.64
N ARG A 548 0.70 -1.73 -26.85
CA ARG A 548 -0.65 -1.52 -26.33
C ARG A 548 -1.07 -2.70 -25.48
N TYR A 549 -1.85 -2.41 -24.47
CA TYR A 549 -2.29 -3.38 -23.47
C TYR A 549 -3.81 -3.53 -23.53
N HIS A 550 -4.29 -4.75 -23.27
CA HIS A 550 -5.65 -4.96 -22.77
C HIS A 550 -5.76 -4.40 -21.34
N PRO A 551 -6.97 -4.16 -20.82
CA PRO A 551 -7.17 -3.51 -19.52
C PRO A 551 -6.38 -4.14 -18.37
N PHE A 552 -6.24 -5.47 -18.34
CA PHE A 552 -5.53 -6.18 -17.28
C PHE A 552 -4.06 -6.50 -17.59
N GLY A 553 -3.47 -5.89 -18.62
CA GLY A 553 -2.02 -5.88 -18.84
C GLY A 553 -1.45 -6.97 -19.76
N THR A 554 -2.30 -7.78 -20.40
CA THR A 554 -1.86 -8.58 -21.56
C THR A 554 -1.56 -7.66 -22.74
N THR A 555 -0.59 -8.02 -23.58
CA THR A 555 -0.19 -7.19 -24.73
C THR A 555 -1.17 -7.38 -25.88
N ALA A 556 -1.92 -6.33 -26.23
CA ALA A 556 -2.82 -6.30 -27.38
C ALA A 556 -2.06 -6.11 -28.70
N TRP A 557 -0.98 -5.33 -28.68
CA TRP A 557 -0.16 -5.06 -29.87
C TRP A 557 1.26 -4.65 -29.45
N PHE A 558 2.27 -5.09 -30.19
CA PHE A 558 3.67 -4.72 -29.92
C PHE A 558 4.49 -4.65 -31.21
N ALA A 559 5.17 -3.54 -31.44
CA ALA A 559 6.10 -3.40 -32.55
C ALA A 559 7.34 -2.62 -32.12
N GLY A 560 8.41 -2.78 -32.90
CA GLY A 560 9.60 -1.95 -32.77
C GLY A 560 10.41 -1.95 -34.05
N ARG A 561 11.35 -1.01 -34.15
CA ARG A 561 12.17 -0.81 -35.35
C ARG A 561 13.22 -1.91 -35.55
N SER A 562 13.56 -2.64 -34.49
CA SER A 562 14.53 -3.73 -34.50
C SER A 562 14.26 -4.74 -33.38
N GLU A 563 14.40 -6.03 -33.67
CA GLU A 563 14.28 -7.11 -32.69
C GLU A 563 15.27 -6.94 -31.53
N ILE A 564 16.51 -6.58 -31.85
CA ILE A 564 17.57 -6.45 -30.84
C ILE A 564 17.26 -5.32 -29.85
N GLU A 565 16.78 -4.16 -30.32
CA GLU A 565 16.39 -3.05 -29.44
C GLU A 565 15.16 -3.39 -28.60
N THR A 566 14.17 -4.08 -29.17
CA THR A 566 12.98 -4.49 -28.41
C THR A 566 13.27 -5.49 -27.30
N SER A 567 14.34 -6.29 -27.43
CA SER A 567 14.74 -7.28 -26.42
C SER A 567 15.15 -6.64 -25.09
N TYR A 568 15.58 -5.38 -25.09
CA TYR A 568 15.95 -4.62 -23.89
C TYR A 568 14.76 -3.92 -23.21
N LYS A 569 13.54 -3.96 -23.79
CA LYS A 569 12.33 -3.41 -23.15
C LYS A 569 11.85 -4.32 -22.02
N THR A 570 12.09 -3.92 -20.77
CA THR A 570 11.67 -4.69 -19.59
C THR A 570 10.52 -4.07 -18.79
N LEU A 571 10.44 -2.73 -18.73
CA LEU A 571 9.30 -2.04 -18.10
C LEU A 571 8.14 -1.94 -19.10
N ARG A 572 6.94 -2.36 -18.69
CA ARG A 572 5.77 -2.48 -19.58
C ARG A 572 4.51 -1.95 -18.91
N TYR A 573 3.54 -2.81 -18.62
CA TYR A 573 2.26 -2.46 -17.99
C TYR A 573 2.45 -1.91 -16.58
N SER A 574 1.78 -0.80 -16.25
CA SER A 574 1.87 -0.07 -14.98
C SER A 574 3.31 0.22 -14.51
N GLY A 575 4.23 0.43 -15.45
CA GLY A 575 5.64 0.69 -15.18
C GLY A 575 6.39 -0.50 -14.54
N LYS A 576 5.80 -1.71 -14.52
CA LYS A 576 6.39 -2.88 -13.87
C LYS A 576 7.23 -3.71 -14.82
N GLU A 577 8.23 -4.38 -14.25
CA GLU A 577 9.08 -5.30 -14.99
C GLU A 577 8.30 -6.57 -15.32
N ARG A 578 8.27 -6.94 -16.60
CA ARG A 578 7.80 -8.25 -17.05
C ARG A 578 8.98 -9.21 -17.16
N ASP A 579 9.01 -10.22 -16.31
CA ASP A 579 10.06 -11.22 -16.30
C ASP A 579 9.96 -12.20 -17.47
N ALA A 580 11.02 -12.99 -17.70
CA ALA A 580 11.04 -14.00 -18.76
C ALA A 580 10.00 -15.11 -18.53
N THR A 581 9.52 -15.26 -17.29
CA THR A 581 8.40 -16.14 -16.90
C THR A 581 7.04 -15.66 -17.45
N GLY A 582 6.95 -14.41 -17.91
CA GLY A 582 5.71 -13.74 -18.30
C GLY A 582 4.98 -13.04 -17.16
N LEU A 583 5.45 -13.22 -15.91
CA LEU A 583 4.91 -12.58 -14.71
C LEU A 583 5.37 -11.12 -14.61
N TYR A 584 4.52 -10.28 -14.03
CA TYR A 584 4.91 -8.93 -13.64
C TYR A 584 5.35 -8.92 -12.17
N TYR A 585 6.53 -8.35 -11.91
CA TYR A 585 7.01 -8.14 -10.55
C TYR A 585 6.58 -6.77 -10.04
N TYR A 586 5.73 -6.74 -9.01
CA TYR A 586 5.24 -5.48 -8.43
C TYR A 586 6.03 -5.05 -7.19
N GLY A 587 6.72 -5.97 -6.50
CA GLY A 587 7.42 -5.69 -5.25
C GLY A 587 7.23 -6.84 -4.28
N PHE A 588 6.07 -6.87 -3.62
CA PHE A 588 5.68 -7.89 -2.66
C PHE A 588 4.88 -9.05 -3.28
N ARG A 589 4.32 -8.84 -4.49
CA ARG A 589 3.57 -9.86 -5.23
C ARG A 589 4.01 -9.96 -6.68
N TYR A 590 3.75 -11.12 -7.27
CA TYR A 590 3.81 -11.34 -8.71
C TYR A 590 2.39 -11.39 -9.28
N TYR A 591 2.20 -10.74 -10.42
CA TYR A 591 0.92 -10.63 -11.11
C TYR A 591 0.89 -11.47 -12.39
N VAL A 592 -0.21 -12.20 -12.59
CA VAL A 592 -0.47 -13.01 -13.79
C VAL A 592 -1.49 -12.28 -14.66
N ALA A 593 -1.04 -11.46 -15.60
CA ALA A 593 -1.92 -10.70 -16.49
C ALA A 593 -2.91 -11.59 -17.26
N GLY A 594 -2.47 -12.79 -17.68
CA GLY A 594 -3.32 -13.75 -18.38
C GLY A 594 -4.44 -14.37 -17.53
N TRP A 595 -4.34 -14.32 -16.19
CA TRP A 595 -5.38 -14.77 -15.25
C TRP A 595 -6.05 -13.60 -14.52
N GLN A 596 -5.62 -12.37 -14.82
CA GLN A 596 -6.10 -11.13 -14.19
C GLN A 596 -6.09 -11.15 -12.65
N ARG A 597 -5.08 -11.79 -12.04
CA ARG A 597 -5.00 -11.90 -10.58
C ARG A 597 -3.58 -12.08 -10.03
N TRP A 598 -3.46 -11.85 -8.73
CA TRP A 598 -2.21 -12.08 -7.99
C TRP A 598 -1.90 -13.55 -7.81
N LEU A 599 -0.61 -13.87 -7.72
CA LEU A 599 -0.09 -15.22 -7.64
C LEU A 599 -0.07 -15.75 -6.19
N ASN A 600 -0.01 -14.86 -5.20
CA ASN A 600 -0.10 -15.13 -3.77
C ASN A 600 -1.05 -14.13 -3.09
N PRO A 601 -1.56 -14.46 -1.88
CA PRO A 601 -2.45 -13.58 -1.13
C PRO A 601 -1.75 -12.26 -0.79
N ASP A 602 -2.53 -11.19 -0.66
CA ASP A 602 -2.05 -9.90 -0.19
C ASP A 602 -1.34 -10.02 1.17
N PRO A 603 -0.03 -9.72 1.26
CA PRO A 603 0.70 -9.81 2.51
C PRO A 603 0.26 -8.75 3.54
N SER A 604 -0.43 -7.69 3.11
CA SER A 604 -1.07 -6.73 4.01
C SER A 604 -2.42 -7.24 4.55
N GLY A 605 -2.88 -8.40 4.10
CA GLY A 605 -4.17 -8.97 4.49
C GLY A 605 -5.34 -8.19 3.89
N ALA A 606 -6.44 -8.09 4.65
CA ALA A 606 -7.72 -7.60 4.12
C ALA A 606 -7.84 -6.06 4.03
N ILE A 607 -6.75 -5.34 3.75
CA ILE A 607 -6.74 -3.87 3.62
C ILE A 607 -7.57 -3.43 2.41
N ASP A 608 -7.35 -4.04 1.24
CA ASP A 608 -8.10 -3.74 0.02
C ASP A 608 -9.31 -4.69 -0.19
N GLY A 609 -9.79 -5.31 0.89
CA GLY A 609 -10.97 -6.20 0.90
C GLY A 609 -10.66 -7.65 1.27
N LEU A 610 -11.71 -8.47 1.38
CA LEU A 610 -11.59 -9.87 1.84
C LEU A 610 -11.09 -10.84 0.76
N ASN A 611 -11.01 -10.41 -0.50
CA ASN A 611 -10.45 -11.20 -1.58
C ASN A 611 -8.96 -10.87 -1.76
N LEU A 612 -8.09 -11.70 -1.20
CA LEU A 612 -6.65 -11.43 -1.15
C LEU A 612 -5.92 -11.63 -2.49
N PHE A 613 -6.62 -12.06 -3.55
CA PHE A 613 -6.07 -12.31 -4.88
C PHE A 613 -6.57 -11.32 -5.94
N SER A 614 -7.53 -10.44 -5.60
CA SER A 614 -8.14 -9.51 -6.54
C SER A 614 -7.14 -8.46 -7.02
N MET A 615 -7.09 -8.22 -8.33
CA MET A 615 -6.29 -7.14 -8.92
C MET A 615 -7.11 -5.86 -8.92
N VAL A 616 -6.71 -4.89 -8.09
CA VAL A 616 -7.27 -3.54 -7.98
C VAL A 616 -8.81 -3.46 -8.00
N LYS A 617 -9.46 -4.36 -7.26
CA LYS A 617 -10.93 -4.53 -7.17
C LYS A 617 -11.65 -4.76 -8.51
N GLY A 618 -10.94 -5.22 -9.54
CA GLY A 618 -11.51 -5.47 -10.85
C GLY A 618 -11.66 -4.22 -11.73
N ASN A 619 -11.02 -3.10 -11.37
CA ASN A 619 -11.05 -1.87 -12.17
C ASN A 619 -9.62 -1.37 -12.48
N PRO A 620 -8.93 -2.00 -13.45
CA PRO A 620 -7.54 -1.70 -13.78
C PRO A 620 -7.36 -0.43 -14.62
N LEU A 621 -8.44 0.33 -14.86
CA LEU A 621 -8.41 1.57 -15.65
C LEU A 621 -8.49 2.82 -14.77
N ALA A 622 -9.14 2.70 -13.60
CA ALA A 622 -9.20 3.76 -12.59
C ALA A 622 -8.13 3.61 -11.51
N TYR A 623 -7.59 2.39 -11.33
CA TYR A 623 -6.65 2.07 -10.28
C TYR A 623 -5.45 1.28 -10.79
N PHE A 624 -4.34 1.42 -10.08
CA PHE A 624 -3.12 0.62 -10.25
C PHE A 624 -2.55 0.24 -8.87
N ASP A 625 -1.56 -0.65 -8.83
CA ASP A 625 -0.91 -1.08 -7.58
C ASP A 625 0.58 -0.73 -7.64
N THR A 626 1.09 -0.01 -6.64
CA THR A 626 2.47 0.51 -6.61
C THR A 626 3.50 -0.51 -6.20
N ASP A 627 3.16 -1.47 -5.35
CA ASP A 627 4.14 -2.42 -4.81
C ASP A 627 3.64 -3.86 -4.66
N GLY A 628 2.39 -4.11 -5.05
CA GLY A 628 1.68 -5.36 -4.86
C GLY A 628 1.01 -5.43 -3.48
N ARG A 629 0.60 -4.33 -2.86
CA ARG A 629 -0.13 -4.31 -1.58
C ARG A 629 -1.18 -3.22 -1.49
N ILE A 630 -1.02 -2.14 -2.27
CA ILE A 630 -1.81 -0.93 -2.14
C ILE A 630 -2.37 -0.58 -3.51
N ARG A 631 -3.70 -0.50 -3.58
CA ARG A 631 -4.41 0.02 -4.72
C ARG A 631 -4.48 1.55 -4.62
N GLU A 632 -4.03 2.24 -5.65
CA GLU A 632 -4.02 3.69 -5.76
C GLU A 632 -4.89 4.16 -6.92
N GLY A 633 -5.59 5.29 -6.75
CA GLY A 633 -6.42 5.90 -7.79
C GLY A 633 -5.61 6.80 -8.72
N VAL A 634 -5.90 6.77 -10.02
CA VAL A 634 -5.20 7.60 -11.02
C VAL A 634 -5.36 9.11 -10.77
N ASN A 635 -6.49 9.52 -10.19
CA ASN A 635 -6.85 10.92 -9.94
C ASN A 635 -6.75 11.31 -8.46
N GLU A 636 -6.22 10.43 -7.59
CA GLU A 636 -5.82 10.79 -6.24
C GLU A 636 -4.38 11.28 -6.33
N GLU A 637 -4.14 12.57 -6.06
CA GLU A 637 -2.83 13.19 -6.20
C GLU A 637 -1.73 12.38 -5.50
N TYR A 638 -0.71 12.02 -6.27
CA TYR A 638 0.63 11.88 -5.73
C TYR A 638 1.09 13.25 -5.24
N PRO A 639 1.52 13.42 -3.98
CA PRO A 639 2.65 14.30 -3.78
C PRO A 639 3.78 13.71 -4.64
N THR A 640 4.27 14.47 -5.61
CA THR A 640 5.53 14.19 -6.29
C THR A 640 6.65 14.09 -5.24
N GLN A 641 6.79 12.90 -4.69
CA GLN A 641 7.89 12.31 -3.95
C GLN A 641 7.46 10.87 -3.66
N ALA A 642 7.38 10.03 -4.70
CA ALA A 642 7.97 8.71 -4.48
C ALA A 642 9.39 9.02 -4.02
N THR A 643 9.71 8.73 -2.77
CA THR A 643 11.06 8.86 -2.24
C THR A 643 11.96 8.05 -3.16
N ILE A 644 12.59 8.72 -4.14
CA ILE A 644 13.59 8.10 -4.99
C ILE A 644 14.74 7.79 -4.04
N GLY A 645 14.78 6.58 -3.52
CA GLY A 645 15.83 6.10 -2.63
C GLY A 645 15.49 5.96 -1.14
N SER A 646 14.22 5.89 -0.71
CA SER A 646 13.98 5.21 0.57
C SER A 646 14.14 3.71 0.34
N SER A 647 15.34 3.19 0.61
CA SER A 647 15.39 1.90 1.30
C SER A 647 14.35 2.02 2.43
N PRO A 648 13.30 1.19 2.48
CA PRO A 648 12.41 1.22 3.62
C PRO A 648 13.28 1.14 4.87
N SER A 649 12.99 2.02 5.83
CA SER A 649 13.58 1.94 7.14
C SER A 649 13.56 0.46 7.57
N PRO A 650 14.68 -0.15 8.02
CA PRO A 650 14.72 -1.55 8.42
C PRO A 650 13.75 -1.92 9.56
N GLN A 651 12.97 -0.95 10.05
CA GLN A 651 12.01 -1.10 11.13
C GLN A 651 10.57 -1.42 10.68
N SER A 652 10.21 -1.29 9.40
CA SER A 652 8.80 -1.51 8.96
C SER A 652 8.55 -2.80 8.19
N SER A 653 9.55 -3.66 8.00
CA SER A 653 9.40 -4.95 7.32
C SER A 653 9.58 -6.11 8.29
N THR A 654 8.61 -6.29 9.19
CA THR A 654 8.36 -7.62 9.74
C THR A 654 7.05 -8.14 9.16
N PRO A 655 7.01 -9.35 8.56
CA PRO A 655 5.77 -10.06 8.22
C PRO A 655 4.85 -10.39 9.42
N PHE A 656 5.05 -9.73 10.57
CA PHE A 656 4.20 -9.84 11.76
C PHE A 656 3.06 -8.82 11.81
N SER A 657 2.99 -7.89 10.86
CA SER A 657 1.98 -6.84 10.91
C SER A 657 0.65 -7.29 10.30
N ALA A 658 -0.06 -8.16 11.02
CA ALA A 658 -1.51 -8.22 10.97
C ALA A 658 -2.05 -7.54 12.25
N ASN A 659 -2.55 -6.31 12.08
CA ASN A 659 -3.36 -5.52 13.02
C ASN A 659 -2.73 -5.13 14.37
N SER A 660 -2.38 -3.85 14.54
CA SER A 660 -2.46 -3.22 15.87
C SER A 660 -3.91 -2.81 16.14
N VAL A 661 -4.53 -3.45 17.12
CA VAL A 661 -5.65 -2.89 17.86
C VAL A 661 -5.14 -2.78 19.28
N ILE A 662 -4.78 -1.58 19.72
CA ILE A 662 -4.45 -1.34 21.12
C ILE A 662 -5.61 -0.59 21.74
N ASN A 663 -6.12 -1.11 22.85
CA ASN A 663 -6.77 -0.28 23.85
C ASN A 663 -6.23 -0.66 25.24
N GLU A 664 -5.76 0.34 25.98
CA GLU A 664 -5.40 0.33 27.41
C GLU A 664 -6.67 0.55 28.25
N SER A 665 -6.86 0.22 29.53
CA SER A 665 -6.08 -0.36 30.63
C SER A 665 -7.06 -0.73 31.77
N THR A 666 -6.75 -1.73 32.62
CA THR A 666 -6.77 -1.61 34.10
C THR A 666 -6.28 -2.88 34.83
N ARG A 667 -5.55 -2.66 35.92
CA ARG A 667 -4.82 -3.61 36.77
C ARG A 667 -5.73 -4.44 37.67
N PHE A 668 -5.35 -5.68 38.02
CA PHE A 668 -5.12 -6.19 39.41
C PHE A 668 -4.94 -7.74 39.45
N GLY A 669 -3.82 -8.21 40.05
CA GLY A 669 -3.70 -9.43 40.89
C GLY A 669 -3.62 -10.83 40.26
N PHE A 670 -2.44 -11.47 40.34
CA PHE A 670 -2.19 -12.93 40.22
C PHE A 670 -2.61 -13.67 41.52
N PRO A 671 -2.90 -15.01 41.55
CA PRO A 671 -1.98 -16.09 41.11
C PRO A 671 -2.54 -17.41 40.49
N ASP A 672 -1.62 -18.08 39.79
CA ASP A 672 -1.31 -19.51 39.55
C ASP A 672 -2.31 -20.56 38.98
N THR A 673 -1.85 -21.22 37.91
CA THR A 673 -2.38 -22.40 37.17
C THR A 673 -1.55 -23.67 37.45
N PRO A 674 -1.90 -24.91 36.98
CA PRO A 674 -3.17 -25.63 36.71
C PRO A 674 -3.04 -27.13 37.18
N PRO A 675 -3.58 -28.21 36.54
CA PRO A 675 -4.79 -28.45 35.70
C PRO A 675 -5.69 -29.61 36.21
N LEU A 676 -6.87 -29.82 35.58
CA LEU A 676 -7.42 -31.13 35.09
C LEU A 676 -8.97 -31.09 34.93
N SER A 677 -9.47 -31.70 33.85
CA SER A 677 -10.89 -32.05 33.59
C SER A 677 -11.11 -33.55 33.88
N PRO A 678 -12.32 -34.19 33.76
CA PRO A 678 -13.71 -33.71 33.61
C PRO A 678 -14.75 -34.43 34.54
N GLU A 679 -16.05 -34.15 34.35
CA GLU A 679 -17.28 -34.81 34.89
C GLU A 679 -17.73 -34.35 36.31
N VAL A 680 -18.96 -33.88 36.57
CA VAL A 680 -20.26 -34.57 36.49
C VAL A 680 -21.42 -33.53 36.47
N LYS A 681 -22.54 -33.93 35.83
CA LYS A 681 -23.84 -33.24 35.72
C LYS A 681 -24.57 -33.02 37.06
N SER A 682 -25.24 -31.87 37.20
CA SER A 682 -26.71 -31.73 37.38
C SER A 682 -27.18 -30.72 38.45
N ALA A 683 -28.23 -29.99 38.05
CA ALA A 683 -29.35 -29.45 38.83
C ALA A 683 -29.12 -28.31 39.86
N SER A 684 -29.32 -27.09 39.36
CA SER A 684 -30.27 -26.08 39.86
C SER A 684 -30.73 -26.13 41.33
N HIS A 685 -30.28 -25.19 42.17
CA HIS A 685 -31.14 -24.15 42.78
C HIS A 685 -30.37 -23.18 43.69
N SER A 686 -30.82 -21.92 43.65
CA SER A 686 -30.78 -20.92 44.73
C SER A 686 -29.51 -20.11 44.95
N ILE A 687 -29.28 -19.12 44.07
CA ILE A 687 -28.54 -17.87 44.35
C ILE A 687 -29.45 -16.96 45.21
N GLU A 688 -29.66 -17.33 46.47
CA GLU A 688 -30.43 -16.47 47.40
C GLU A 688 -29.97 -16.54 48.86
N MET A 689 -28.79 -17.07 49.13
CA MET A 689 -28.20 -17.01 50.47
C MET A 689 -26.72 -16.70 50.37
N LEU A 690 -26.37 -15.42 50.54
CA LEU A 690 -25.13 -14.87 51.12
C LEU A 690 -24.79 -13.48 50.55
N MET A 691 -25.80 -12.60 50.51
CA MET A 691 -25.61 -11.15 50.65
C MET A 691 -25.95 -10.80 52.10
N GLU A 692 -24.99 -10.90 53.02
CA GLU A 692 -25.02 -10.12 54.26
C GLU A 692 -23.65 -10.12 54.96
N LYS A 693 -23.23 -8.92 55.40
CA LYS A 693 -22.04 -8.55 56.19
C LYS A 693 -20.76 -8.16 55.45
N VAL A 694 -20.79 -6.96 54.85
CA VAL A 694 -19.79 -5.92 55.17
C VAL A 694 -20.51 -4.57 55.22
N GLN A 695 -20.66 -4.00 56.41
CA GLN A 695 -21.16 -2.64 56.63
C GLN A 695 -19.98 -1.66 56.47
N LEU A 696 -20.08 -0.75 55.50
CA LEU A 696 -19.40 0.54 55.54
C LEU A 696 -20.34 1.55 56.21
N THR A 697 -19.81 2.29 57.17
CA THR A 697 -20.47 3.37 57.88
C THR A 697 -20.64 4.58 56.96
N ASP A 698 -21.87 4.79 56.51
CA ASP A 698 -22.29 5.98 55.77
C ASP A 698 -22.67 7.08 56.77
N SER A 699 -21.96 8.20 56.69
CA SER A 699 -22.32 9.46 57.32
C SER A 699 -22.55 10.52 56.26
N SER A 700 -23.52 10.31 55.37
CA SER A 700 -24.04 11.39 54.51
C SER A 700 -25.47 11.17 54.00
N LEU A 701 -26.43 10.94 54.90
CA LEU A 701 -27.84 11.20 54.58
C LEU A 701 -28.06 12.71 54.46
N LYS A 702 -27.97 13.24 53.23
CA LYS A 702 -28.79 14.32 52.65
C LYS A 702 -28.34 14.56 51.21
N ASN A 703 -28.91 13.82 50.26
CA ASN A 703 -29.49 14.36 49.03
C ASN A 703 -30.05 13.20 48.21
N LYS A 704 -31.35 13.25 47.91
CA LYS A 704 -31.95 12.48 46.82
C LYS A 704 -31.16 12.79 45.54
N PRO A 705 -30.77 11.81 44.71
CA PRO A 705 -30.25 12.13 43.38
C PRO A 705 -31.33 12.93 42.64
N THR A 706 -31.00 14.16 42.29
CA THR A 706 -31.86 15.03 41.47
C THR A 706 -31.87 14.43 40.06
N SER A 707 -33.06 14.21 39.48
CA SER A 707 -33.14 13.71 38.09
C SER A 707 -32.49 14.72 37.15
N ILE A 708 -31.95 14.27 36.01
CA ILE A 708 -31.35 15.18 35.01
C ILE A 708 -32.41 16.15 34.49
N ALA A 709 -33.66 15.68 34.35
CA ALA A 709 -34.79 16.54 34.00
C ALA A 709 -35.03 17.66 35.03
N ASP A 710 -34.93 17.37 36.33
CA ASP A 710 -35.04 18.36 37.40
C ASP A 710 -33.81 19.29 37.46
N ASP A 711 -32.60 18.76 37.21
CA ASP A 711 -31.36 19.53 37.23
C ASP A 711 -31.28 20.52 36.06
N ILE A 712 -31.78 20.14 34.87
CA ILE A 712 -31.95 21.05 33.73
C ILE A 712 -33.15 22.00 33.95
N GLY A 713 -34.17 21.56 34.68
CA GLY A 713 -35.25 22.42 35.20
C GLY A 713 -36.08 23.15 34.13
N GLY A 714 -36.21 22.58 32.93
CA GLY A 714 -36.92 23.20 31.80
C GLY A 714 -36.24 24.45 31.22
N ARG A 715 -34.95 24.67 31.51
CA ARG A 715 -34.17 25.76 30.89
C ARG A 715 -34.09 25.56 29.37
N PRO A 716 -34.06 26.66 28.59
CA PRO A 716 -33.83 26.57 27.16
C PRO A 716 -32.43 26.02 26.88
N ALA A 717 -32.27 25.34 25.75
CA ALA A 717 -30.95 24.92 25.29
C ALA A 717 -30.06 26.16 25.07
N ILE A 718 -28.82 26.09 25.57
CA ILE A 718 -27.82 27.17 25.47
C ILE A 718 -26.94 27.04 24.22
N GLY A 719 -27.04 25.91 23.52
CA GLY A 719 -26.32 25.60 22.29
C GLY A 719 -26.70 24.21 21.79
N GLY A 720 -26.16 23.80 20.65
CA GLY A 720 -26.42 22.47 20.10
C GLY A 720 -26.07 22.37 18.61
N GLY A 721 -25.79 21.14 18.17
CA GLY A 721 -25.45 20.80 16.79
C GLY A 721 -26.41 19.77 16.18
N GLY A 722 -25.98 19.09 15.12
CA GLY A 722 -26.76 18.02 14.48
C GLY A 722 -27.11 16.87 15.43
N GLU A 723 -26.19 16.55 16.34
CA GLU A 723 -26.21 15.35 17.20
C GLU A 723 -26.95 15.54 18.54
N GLY A 724 -27.17 16.77 19.01
CA GLY A 724 -27.76 17.01 20.33
C GLY A 724 -27.86 18.48 20.76
N GLU A 725 -28.56 18.69 21.87
CA GLU A 725 -28.81 20.00 22.48
C GLU A 725 -28.11 20.10 23.83
N ILE A 726 -27.51 21.27 24.12
CA ILE A 726 -26.75 21.54 25.34
C ILE A 726 -27.61 22.32 26.33
N TYR A 727 -27.66 21.84 27.57
CA TYR A 727 -28.42 22.43 28.66
C TYR A 727 -27.50 22.71 29.86
N GLU A 728 -27.73 23.82 30.58
CA GLU A 728 -26.98 24.12 31.79
C GLU A 728 -27.61 23.45 33.03
N SER A 729 -26.76 22.88 33.90
CA SER A 729 -27.18 22.33 35.20
C SER A 729 -27.65 23.42 36.16
N ALA A 730 -28.43 23.06 37.19
CA ALA A 730 -28.96 24.05 38.13
C ALA A 730 -27.89 24.71 39.00
N ASP A 731 -26.76 24.05 39.21
CA ASP A 731 -25.61 24.59 39.93
C ASP A 731 -24.73 25.53 39.08
N GLY A 732 -24.99 25.63 37.78
CA GLY A 732 -24.21 26.42 36.82
C GLY A 732 -22.77 25.96 36.62
N LYS A 733 -22.41 24.77 37.14
CA LYS A 733 -21.04 24.21 37.07
C LYS A 733 -20.86 23.18 35.97
N HIS A 734 -21.96 22.65 35.44
CA HIS A 734 -21.96 21.58 34.43
C HIS A 734 -22.87 21.93 33.26
N VAL A 735 -22.67 21.22 32.17
CA VAL A 735 -23.58 21.20 31.03
C VAL A 735 -23.96 19.76 30.69
N TYR A 736 -25.15 19.58 30.18
CA TYR A 736 -25.70 18.31 29.70
C TYR A 736 -25.89 18.38 28.19
N LYS A 737 -25.19 17.54 27.43
CA LYS A 737 -25.51 17.28 26.02
C LYS A 737 -26.57 16.18 25.95
N LYS A 738 -27.77 16.53 25.50
CA LYS A 738 -28.89 15.63 25.26
C LYS A 738 -28.87 15.20 23.79
N PHE A 739 -28.58 13.93 23.52
CA PHE A 739 -28.44 13.41 22.16
C PHE A 739 -29.79 13.16 21.48
N ARG A 740 -29.90 13.44 20.17
CA ARG A 740 -31.12 13.19 19.39
C ARG A 740 -31.22 11.71 18.99
N GLY A 741 -32.42 11.12 19.07
CA GLY A 741 -32.70 9.79 18.51
C GLY A 741 -32.23 8.57 19.31
N ALA A 742 -31.90 8.75 20.61
CA ALA A 742 -31.47 7.65 21.48
C ALA A 742 -32.61 6.82 22.09
N ASP A 743 -33.86 6.99 21.62
CA ASP A 743 -35.01 6.26 22.14
C ASP A 743 -34.90 4.76 21.76
N LYS A 744 -34.85 3.90 22.79
CA LYS A 744 -34.92 2.41 22.78
C LYS A 744 -33.62 1.65 23.09
N ARG A 745 -32.79 2.08 24.04
CA ARG A 745 -31.70 1.23 24.57
C ARG A 745 -31.62 1.27 26.08
N ASN A 746 -31.53 0.09 26.72
CA ASN A 746 -31.22 -0.06 28.15
C ASN A 746 -29.72 0.16 28.46
N SER A 747 -28.95 0.77 27.56
CA SER A 747 -27.51 0.95 27.70
C SER A 747 -27.02 2.21 26.97
N ILE A 748 -26.00 2.85 27.54
CA ILE A 748 -25.36 4.05 26.99
C ILE A 748 -24.74 3.72 25.62
N PRO A 749 -25.10 4.44 24.54
CA PRO A 749 -24.53 4.25 23.21
C PRO A 749 -23.01 4.43 23.17
N GLY A 750 -22.33 3.67 22.31
CA GLY A 750 -20.86 3.71 22.19
C GLY A 750 -20.30 5.10 21.90
N TYR A 751 -20.93 5.87 21.00
CA TYR A 751 -20.48 7.23 20.67
C TYR A 751 -20.52 8.19 21.86
N VAL A 752 -21.52 8.07 22.75
CA VAL A 752 -21.61 8.90 23.97
C VAL A 752 -20.48 8.56 24.95
N LYS A 753 -20.10 7.28 25.01
CA LYS A 753 -18.96 6.83 25.83
C LYS A 753 -17.64 7.35 25.26
N THR A 754 -17.46 7.23 23.95
CA THR A 754 -16.25 7.73 23.26
C THR A 754 -16.08 9.23 23.44
N GLU A 755 -17.16 10.01 23.32
CA GLU A 755 -17.11 11.47 23.56
C GLU A 755 -16.77 11.78 25.03
N ALA A 756 -17.31 11.03 25.99
CA ALA A 756 -16.95 11.16 27.40
C ALA A 756 -15.47 10.80 27.68
N GLU A 757 -14.97 9.74 27.04
CA GLU A 757 -13.59 9.28 27.16
C GLU A 757 -12.61 10.33 26.60
N GLY A 758 -12.89 10.87 25.41
CA GLY A 758 -12.11 11.95 24.80
C GLY A 758 -12.07 13.20 25.69
N PHE A 759 -13.22 13.58 26.25
CA PHE A 759 -13.30 14.71 27.17
C PHE A 759 -12.51 14.50 28.45
N ASN A 760 -12.60 13.31 29.05
CA ASN A 760 -11.79 12.95 30.22
C ASN A 760 -10.29 12.83 29.92
N ALA A 761 -9.90 12.39 28.72
CA ALA A 761 -8.50 12.31 28.32
C ALA A 761 -7.86 13.70 28.23
N TYR A 762 -8.61 14.70 27.74
CA TYR A 762 -8.09 16.07 27.63
C TYR A 762 -8.12 16.83 28.95
N TYR A 763 -9.26 16.83 29.67
CA TYR A 763 -9.49 17.65 30.87
C TYR A 763 -9.22 16.93 32.21
N GLY A 764 -8.92 15.63 32.17
CA GLY A 764 -8.70 14.78 33.33
C GLY A 764 -9.92 13.97 33.73
N ALA A 765 -9.69 12.87 34.44
CA ALA A 765 -10.73 11.93 34.85
C ALA A 765 -11.81 12.59 35.72
N GLY A 766 -13.08 12.36 35.36
CA GLY A 766 -14.24 12.91 36.07
C GLY A 766 -14.73 14.26 35.54
N SER A 767 -14.12 14.77 34.46
CA SER A 767 -14.57 15.99 33.78
C SER A 767 -15.80 15.77 32.88
N ALA A 768 -16.05 14.53 32.47
CA ALA A 768 -17.27 14.13 31.77
C ALA A 768 -17.80 12.75 32.20
N THR A 769 -19.11 12.57 32.16
CA THR A 769 -19.80 11.32 32.50
C THR A 769 -20.95 11.06 31.54
N ALA A 770 -20.93 9.90 30.88
CA ALA A 770 -22.04 9.43 30.08
C ALA A 770 -23.15 8.85 30.97
N LEU A 771 -24.39 9.24 30.73
CA LEU A 771 -25.56 8.92 31.56
C LEU A 771 -26.73 8.49 30.67
N ILE A 772 -27.62 7.69 31.25
CA ILE A 772 -28.92 7.37 30.64
C ILE A 772 -30.01 7.51 31.71
N GLU A 773 -31.05 8.26 31.39
CA GLU A 773 -32.23 8.46 32.24
C GLU A 773 -33.47 8.47 31.35
N ASP A 774 -34.52 7.73 31.72
CA ASP A 774 -35.77 7.60 30.94
C ASP A 774 -35.56 7.26 29.45
N ASN A 775 -34.63 6.34 29.14
CA ASN A 775 -34.20 5.97 27.79
C ASN A 775 -33.58 7.10 26.95
N GLN A 776 -33.29 8.25 27.56
CA GLN A 776 -32.57 9.36 26.94
C GLN A 776 -31.10 9.33 27.37
N SER A 777 -30.20 9.40 26.37
CA SER A 777 -28.75 9.47 26.62
C SER A 777 -28.31 10.92 26.82
N TYR A 778 -27.47 11.13 27.83
CA TYR A 778 -26.88 12.41 28.18
C TYR A 778 -25.37 12.28 28.35
N LEU A 779 -24.64 13.34 28.04
CA LEU A 779 -23.25 13.52 28.45
C LEU A 779 -23.19 14.72 29.40
N LYS A 780 -22.87 14.48 30.67
CA LYS A 780 -22.64 15.54 31.67
C LYS A 780 -21.17 15.94 31.63
N MET A 781 -20.88 17.21 31.41
CA MET A 781 -19.51 17.75 31.32
C MET A 781 -19.35 18.95 32.26
N ILE A 782 -18.13 19.23 32.70
CA ILE A 782 -17.82 20.51 33.36
C ILE A 782 -18.14 21.68 32.40
N LYS A 783 -18.68 22.78 32.94
CA LYS A 783 -18.95 23.97 32.14
C LYS A 783 -17.64 24.71 31.87
N LEU A 784 -17.34 24.89 30.58
CA LEU A 784 -16.19 25.66 30.12
C LEU A 784 -16.65 27.07 29.72
N ASP A 785 -15.77 28.05 29.95
CA ASP A 785 -16.02 29.44 29.54
C ASP A 785 -15.63 29.62 28.07
N GLY A 786 -16.42 30.36 27.32
CA GLY A 786 -16.06 30.76 25.96
C GLY A 786 -17.21 30.80 24.96
N ILE A 787 -16.88 31.28 23.77
CA ILE A 787 -17.79 31.44 22.63
C ILE A 787 -17.28 30.56 21.49
N PRO A 788 -18.16 29.85 20.75
CA PRO A 788 -17.76 29.05 19.58
C PRO A 788 -16.92 29.86 18.59
N LEU A 789 -15.89 29.26 17.98
CA LEU A 789 -14.98 30.01 17.10
C LEU A 789 -15.70 30.63 15.89
N GLY A 790 -16.76 29.98 15.39
CA GLY A 790 -17.58 30.46 14.29
C GLY A 790 -18.36 31.75 14.62
N ASP A 791 -18.63 32.00 15.91
CA ASP A 791 -19.39 33.17 16.38
C ASP A 791 -18.49 34.37 16.74
N ILE A 792 -17.17 34.21 16.64
CA ILE A 792 -16.21 35.26 16.98
C ILE A 792 -16.15 36.30 15.87
N LYS A 793 -16.27 37.58 16.24
CA LYS A 793 -16.14 38.70 15.29
C LYS A 793 -14.70 38.86 14.83
N LYS A 794 -14.52 39.13 13.54
CA LYS A 794 -13.21 39.43 12.95
C LYS A 794 -12.50 40.56 13.72
N GLY A 795 -11.25 40.33 14.15
CA GLY A 795 -10.43 41.30 14.87
C GLY A 795 -10.77 41.47 16.37
N SER A 796 -11.58 40.60 16.97
CA SER A 796 -11.92 40.67 18.40
C SER A 796 -10.99 39.88 19.32
N ILE A 797 -10.17 38.96 18.79
CA ILE A 797 -9.21 38.19 19.61
C ILE A 797 -7.96 39.04 19.86
N PRO A 798 -7.53 39.29 21.11
CA PRO A 798 -6.32 40.06 21.39
C PRO A 798 -5.06 39.38 20.84
N ALA A 799 -4.01 40.15 20.55
CA ALA A 799 -2.76 39.62 20.00
C ALA A 799 -2.10 38.55 20.90
N SER A 800 -2.31 38.61 22.22
CA SER A 800 -1.86 37.58 23.16
C SER A 800 -2.51 36.21 22.95
N GLY A 801 -3.69 36.16 22.31
CA GLY A 801 -4.41 34.93 21.97
C GLY A 801 -4.11 34.39 20.57
N ALA A 802 -3.17 34.98 19.82
CA ALA A 802 -2.94 34.64 18.42
C ALA A 802 -2.57 33.16 18.20
N ASN A 803 -1.87 32.56 19.16
CA ASN A 803 -1.43 31.16 19.09
C ASN A 803 -2.33 30.19 19.87
N ALA A 804 -3.38 30.67 20.55
CA ALA A 804 -4.16 29.86 21.48
C ALA A 804 -4.79 28.61 20.83
N LEU A 805 -5.22 28.73 19.57
CA LEU A 805 -5.76 27.59 18.82
C LEU A 805 -4.68 26.57 18.46
N LEU A 806 -3.48 27.03 18.07
CA LEU A 806 -2.34 26.16 17.76
C LEU A 806 -1.83 25.46 19.01
N GLU A 807 -1.72 26.18 20.13
CA GLU A 807 -1.31 25.63 21.42
C GLU A 807 -2.30 24.55 21.89
N MET A 808 -3.59 24.78 21.70
CA MET A 808 -4.63 23.79 21.98
C MET A 808 -4.45 22.51 21.14
N PHE A 809 -4.24 22.63 19.82
CA PHE A 809 -3.95 21.47 18.95
C PHE A 809 -2.68 20.74 19.36
N ASN A 810 -1.60 21.48 19.67
CA ASN A 810 -0.36 20.87 20.16
C ASN A 810 -0.58 20.11 21.47
N GLU A 811 -1.41 20.62 22.38
CA GLU A 811 -1.76 19.93 23.62
C GLU A 811 -2.60 18.67 23.37
N MET A 812 -3.55 18.74 22.43
CA MET A 812 -4.33 17.57 22.02
C MET A 812 -3.43 16.49 21.42
N GLU A 813 -2.54 16.86 20.50
CA GLU A 813 -1.60 15.96 19.81
C GLU A 813 -0.58 15.34 20.77
N ALA A 814 -0.08 16.11 21.75
CA ALA A 814 0.80 15.61 22.79
C ALA A 814 0.12 14.56 23.71
N LYS A 815 -1.22 14.57 23.77
CA LYS A 815 -2.04 13.58 24.48
C LYS A 815 -2.55 12.46 23.55
N ASP A 816 -2.07 12.40 22.32
CA ASP A 816 -2.51 11.46 21.28
C ASP A 816 -4.02 11.59 20.96
N LEU A 817 -4.53 12.82 20.89
CA LEU A 817 -5.94 13.12 20.60
C LEU A 817 -6.08 13.89 19.29
N TYR A 818 -6.44 13.20 18.20
CA TYR A 818 -6.63 13.80 16.88
C TYR A 818 -8.12 13.88 16.55
N HIS A 819 -8.66 15.09 16.51
CA HIS A 819 -10.10 15.34 16.42
C HIS A 819 -10.65 15.04 15.02
N GLN A 820 -11.65 14.16 14.90
CA GLN A 820 -12.22 13.80 13.59
C GLN A 820 -13.00 14.93 12.91
N ASP A 821 -13.67 15.76 13.71
CA ASP A 821 -14.52 16.84 13.21
C ASP A 821 -13.97 18.24 13.58
N VAL A 822 -12.95 18.71 12.85
CA VAL A 822 -12.29 20.00 13.11
C VAL A 822 -13.12 21.16 12.56
N GLN A 823 -14.28 21.39 13.14
CA GLN A 823 -15.19 22.49 12.79
C GLN A 823 -15.21 23.57 13.88
N ASP A 824 -15.41 24.82 13.48
CA ASP A 824 -15.29 26.00 14.35
C ASP A 824 -16.23 26.01 15.56
N HIS A 825 -17.39 25.35 15.48
CA HIS A 825 -18.33 25.23 16.59
C HIS A 825 -17.96 24.14 17.62
N ASN A 826 -16.99 23.28 17.33
CA ASN A 826 -16.49 22.26 18.27
C ASN A 826 -15.40 22.79 19.22
N PHE A 827 -15.07 24.09 19.11
CA PHE A 827 -14.05 24.76 19.91
C PHE A 827 -14.59 26.09 20.47
N LEU A 828 -14.27 26.39 21.73
CA LEU A 828 -14.66 27.62 22.41
C LEU A 828 -13.45 28.52 22.66
N TRP A 829 -13.54 29.79 22.31
CA TRP A 829 -12.57 30.81 22.72
C TRP A 829 -12.95 31.41 24.07
N SER A 830 -12.06 31.32 25.04
CA SER A 830 -12.17 31.99 26.34
C SER A 830 -11.31 33.25 26.36
N GLU A 831 -11.96 34.42 26.40
CA GLU A 831 -11.27 35.69 26.60
C GLU A 831 -10.65 35.78 28.00
N ARG A 832 -11.31 35.20 29.01
CA ARG A 832 -10.81 35.18 30.39
C ARG A 832 -9.50 34.42 30.52
N ASP A 833 -9.43 33.24 29.89
CA ASP A 833 -8.31 32.32 30.04
C ASP A 833 -7.27 32.50 28.92
N THR A 834 -7.59 33.30 27.89
CA THR A 834 -6.79 33.48 26.66
C THR A 834 -6.45 32.12 26.01
N LYS A 835 -7.42 31.21 26.00
CA LYS A 835 -7.28 29.82 25.51
C LYS A 835 -8.42 29.43 24.59
N VAL A 836 -8.16 28.42 23.77
CA VAL A 836 -9.20 27.70 23.04
C VAL A 836 -9.45 26.36 23.73
N TYR A 837 -10.71 25.98 23.90
CA TYR A 837 -11.17 24.76 24.54
C TYR A 837 -11.87 23.85 23.52
N PRO A 838 -11.40 22.61 23.26
CA PRO A 838 -12.16 21.63 22.49
C PRO A 838 -13.34 21.11 23.33
N VAL A 839 -14.55 21.05 22.77
CA VAL A 839 -15.76 20.71 23.54
C VAL A 839 -16.59 19.55 23.00
N ASP A 840 -16.64 19.33 21.68
CA ASP A 840 -17.34 18.19 21.07
C ASP A 840 -16.33 17.16 20.54
N MET A 841 -15.58 16.56 21.46
CA MET A 841 -14.40 15.78 21.14
C MET A 841 -14.74 14.38 20.62
N GLN A 842 -14.42 14.15 19.35
CA GLN A 842 -14.32 12.82 18.74
C GLN A 842 -12.86 12.50 18.37
N PRO A 843 -11.97 12.29 19.35
CA PRO A 843 -10.56 12.11 19.09
C PRO A 843 -10.24 10.65 18.75
N PHE A 844 -9.29 10.46 17.84
CA PHE A 844 -8.61 9.18 17.62
C PHE A 844 -7.15 9.27 18.06
N PRO A 845 -6.56 8.18 18.59
CA PRO A 845 -5.11 8.06 18.72
C PRO A 845 -4.45 8.14 17.34
N PHE A 846 -3.19 8.58 17.26
CA PHE A 846 -2.46 8.80 16.00
C PHE A 846 -2.55 7.60 15.06
N GLU A 847 -2.43 6.39 15.60
CA GLU A 847 -2.53 5.12 14.86
C GLU A 847 -3.86 4.91 14.14
N LEU A 848 -4.95 5.48 14.66
CA LEU A 848 -6.29 5.47 14.03
C LEU A 848 -6.54 6.76 13.24
N ALA A 849 -5.95 7.87 13.67
CA ALA A 849 -6.04 9.12 12.95
C ALA A 849 -5.30 9.06 11.62
N GLN A 850 -4.26 8.24 11.47
CA GLN A 850 -3.45 8.09 10.24
C GLN A 850 -4.29 7.84 8.98
N TYR A 851 -5.44 7.16 9.10
CA TYR A 851 -6.38 6.92 7.99
C TYR A 851 -7.12 8.19 7.52
N THR A 852 -7.09 9.23 8.34
CA THR A 852 -7.75 10.53 8.13
C THR A 852 -6.81 11.71 8.42
N ILE A 853 -5.51 11.46 8.62
CA ILE A 853 -4.61 12.47 9.22
C ILE A 853 -4.40 13.63 8.26
N ASP A 854 -4.40 13.38 6.96
CA ASP A 854 -4.35 14.42 5.95
C ASP A 854 -5.65 15.25 5.93
N SER A 855 -6.80 14.65 6.25
CA SER A 855 -8.06 15.37 6.43
C SER A 855 -8.05 16.21 7.71
N TYR A 856 -7.54 15.66 8.80
CA TYR A 856 -7.33 16.36 10.06
C TYR A 856 -6.38 17.56 9.88
N GLU A 857 -5.19 17.35 9.29
CA GLU A 857 -4.19 18.39 9.08
C GLU A 857 -4.69 19.47 8.10
N ARG A 858 -5.42 19.10 7.04
CA ARG A 858 -6.08 20.09 6.17
C ARG A 858 -7.12 20.92 6.93
N SER A 859 -7.98 20.28 7.71
CA SER A 859 -9.04 20.95 8.47
C SER A 859 -8.48 21.81 9.60
N LYS A 860 -7.44 21.33 10.30
CA LYS A 860 -6.64 22.06 11.28
C LYS A 860 -6.00 23.30 10.65
N LYS A 861 -5.33 23.16 9.50
CA LYS A 861 -4.71 24.29 8.79
C LYS A 861 -5.76 25.31 8.34
N GLN A 862 -6.91 24.86 7.85
CA GLN A 862 -8.02 25.72 7.46
C GLN A 862 -8.57 26.50 8.66
N LEU A 863 -8.83 25.82 9.78
CA LEU A 863 -9.36 26.43 11.00
C LEU A 863 -8.34 27.40 11.62
N LEU A 864 -7.05 27.06 11.65
CA LEU A 864 -5.97 27.96 12.06
C LEU A 864 -5.94 29.23 11.21
N THR A 865 -6.09 29.09 9.89
CA THR A 865 -6.14 30.22 8.96
C THR A 865 -7.37 31.10 9.19
N GLN A 866 -8.53 30.50 9.45
CA GLN A 866 -9.77 31.22 9.79
C GLN A 866 -9.62 31.96 11.13
N PHE A 867 -9.11 31.29 12.16
CA PHE A 867 -8.87 31.87 13.48
C PHE A 867 -7.89 33.04 13.44
N ALA A 868 -6.84 32.96 12.63
CA ALA A 868 -5.87 34.04 12.44
C ALA A 868 -6.52 35.33 11.88
N ARG A 869 -7.67 35.25 11.19
CA ARG A 869 -8.43 36.43 10.74
C ARG A 869 -9.19 37.11 11.89
N ASN A 870 -9.49 36.37 12.95
CA ASN A 870 -10.19 36.86 14.13
C ASN A 870 -9.25 37.58 15.12
N VAL A 871 -7.94 37.38 14.97
CA VAL A 871 -6.90 38.08 15.75
C VAL A 871 -6.83 39.56 15.36
N LYS A 872 -6.82 40.42 16.37
CA LYS A 872 -6.64 41.86 16.28
C LYS A 872 -5.22 42.15 15.79
N ARG A 873 -5.10 42.62 14.56
CA ARG A 873 -3.85 43.07 13.94
C ARG A 873 -3.49 44.48 14.37
#